data_AF-A0AAD1IKC0-F1
#
_entry.id   AF-A0AAD1IKC0-F1
#
_cell.length_a   1.000
_cell.length_b   1.000
_cell.length_c   1.000
_cell.angle_alpha   90.00
_cell.angle_beta   90.00
_cell.angle_gamma   90.00
#
_symmetry.space_group_name_H-M   'P 1'
#
loop_
_entity.id
_entity.type
_entity.pdbx_description
1 polymer ?
#
loop_
_entity_poly.entity_id
_entity_poly.type
_entity_poly.pdbx_seq_one_letter_code
_entity_poly.pdbx_strand_id
1 'polypeptide(L)'
;MAKPDGQAGTVGEDVTSRPERFMRSALAILGETGRTDFTVLEVVERSKTSLRSFYQHFSTKDELLLALIERIMSESARHWRAEADRLTGPDALRTLIDRICVPPGSDTQDRVNRGLTSYNDRLAEAMPRKYAKVLAPLHALIADIIRRGVSDGDFRDDLDVEATSALIMQAALGAMRLRVLGAELSGAPVDARHIYDFLRTRRERTALTLCPRLSLNGNVITARRQRDFQEADMPSRDLSFPVFDADNHFYEPKEALTQFLPDHRKGVIDYIDVRGRTKIVVRNHISDYIPNPTFEVVARPGAQEEYFKHGSGGKSFREVMGKPMKAIPAFRNPEARLEVLDGLGLDYTIMFPTLASLVEERLKDDPDLILDIIHALNQWMYETWQFNYEDRIFSTPVINLGIVDRALEELEWCLERGAKTVLVRPAPVPGYRGTRSLGLPEFDPFWAACVEAGIPVCMHASDSGYSQYLNDWEPAEEFLPFKPTAFRMVAMGKRPIEDTMAALVCHGALTRNPDLRVLSIENGASWVPYLFYQFRDVYSKMPQEFPEDPIAAFKRGVYVAPFWEDNFKQMADLIGVDRVIFGSDWPHPEGLADPIRLVDDLQEHGLDEEGIRKVMGGNLVDLFKVPNQVVHRPDVPALVIA
;
A
#
# COMPACT_ATOMS: atom_id res chain seq x y z
N MET A 1 20.35 57.03 -19.66
CA MET A 1 21.15 57.85 -20.59
C MET A 1 22.04 56.87 -21.36
N ALA A 2 22.09 56.74 -22.69
CA ALA A 2 21.72 57.60 -23.83
C ALA A 2 21.21 56.75 -25.03
N LYS A 3 20.62 57.42 -26.04
CA LYS A 3 20.27 56.97 -27.41
C LYS A 3 20.97 57.95 -28.39
N PRO A 4 21.04 57.76 -29.73
CA PRO A 4 20.71 56.63 -30.63
C PRO A 4 21.81 56.32 -31.68
N ASP A 5 21.62 55.30 -32.53
CA ASP A 5 22.03 55.38 -33.96
C ASP A 5 21.20 54.37 -34.79
N GLY A 6 20.71 54.85 -35.93
CA GLY A 6 19.89 54.09 -36.86
C GLY A 6 20.65 53.74 -38.13
N GLN A 7 20.49 52.52 -38.61
CA GLN A 7 20.67 52.18 -40.02
C GLN A 7 19.55 51.25 -40.47
N ALA A 8 18.87 51.66 -41.53
CA ALA A 8 17.91 50.86 -42.26
C ALA A 8 18.65 49.70 -42.96
N GLY A 9 18.40 48.48 -42.48
CA GLY A 9 18.75 47.24 -43.16
C GLY A 9 17.46 46.56 -43.62
N THR A 10 17.37 46.29 -44.90
CA THR A 10 16.33 45.55 -45.60
C THR A 10 15.83 44.33 -44.82
N VAL A 11 14.51 44.24 -44.64
CA VAL A 11 13.80 43.08 -44.10
C VAL A 11 14.06 41.89 -45.03
N GLY A 12 15.02 41.04 -44.65
CA GLY A 12 15.10 39.69 -45.20
C GLY A 12 13.94 38.88 -44.64
N GLU A 13 13.16 38.26 -45.51
CA GLU A 13 12.17 37.25 -45.12
C GLU A 13 12.87 36.16 -44.31
N ASP A 14 12.51 36.06 -43.03
CA ASP A 14 13.05 35.06 -42.12
C ASP A 14 12.50 33.68 -42.52
N VAL A 15 13.26 32.92 -43.31
CA VAL A 15 12.94 31.55 -43.76
C VAL A 15 13.06 30.58 -42.57
N THR A 16 12.15 30.73 -41.60
CA THR A 16 12.01 29.81 -40.47
C THR A 16 11.48 28.47 -40.95
N SER A 17 12.14 27.37 -40.56
CA SER A 17 11.75 26.04 -41.02
C SER A 17 10.35 25.67 -40.51
N ARG A 18 9.65 24.77 -41.22
CA ARG A 18 8.27 24.38 -40.85
C ARG A 18 8.15 23.82 -39.42
N PRO A 19 9.05 22.95 -38.93
CA PRO A 19 9.05 22.53 -37.52
C PRO A 19 9.18 23.70 -36.53
N GLU A 20 10.00 24.70 -36.85
CA GLU A 20 10.20 25.88 -35.99
C GLU A 20 8.97 26.76 -35.90
N ARG A 21 8.21 26.88 -37.00
CA ARG A 21 6.93 27.59 -36.98
C ARG A 21 5.93 26.94 -36.04
N PHE A 22 5.89 25.60 -35.97
CA PHE A 22 5.04 24.88 -35.03
C PHE A 22 5.51 25.06 -33.58
N MET A 23 6.81 24.90 -33.32
CA MET A 23 7.38 25.10 -31.97
C MET A 23 7.17 26.54 -31.46
N ARG A 24 7.37 27.55 -32.31
CA ARG A 24 7.10 28.96 -31.98
C ARG A 24 5.63 29.21 -31.67
N SER A 25 4.72 28.56 -32.40
CA SER A 25 3.27 28.70 -32.18
C SER A 25 2.84 28.06 -30.87
N ALA A 26 3.37 26.87 -30.53
CA ALA A 26 3.15 26.25 -29.24
C ALA A 26 3.73 27.08 -28.09
N LEU A 27 4.94 27.64 -28.25
CA LEU A 27 5.53 28.52 -27.25
C LEU A 27 4.70 29.80 -27.01
N ALA A 28 4.14 30.38 -28.08
CA ALA A 28 3.24 31.53 -27.97
C ALA A 28 1.94 31.17 -27.22
N ILE A 29 1.34 30.01 -27.52
CA ILE A 29 0.15 29.52 -26.81
C ILE A 29 0.47 29.29 -25.32
N LEU A 30 1.63 28.70 -25.01
CA LEU A 30 2.09 28.52 -23.63
C LEU A 30 2.28 29.85 -22.89
N GLY A 31 2.82 30.86 -23.56
CA GLY A 31 3.01 32.20 -22.97
C GLY A 31 1.70 32.93 -22.68
N GLU A 32 0.63 32.63 -23.40
CA GLU A 32 -0.69 33.21 -23.18
C GLU A 32 -1.49 32.45 -22.12
N THR A 33 -1.45 31.12 -22.16
CA THR A 33 -2.36 30.27 -21.36
C THR A 33 -1.71 29.70 -20.11
N GLY A 34 -0.39 29.50 -20.13
CA GLY A 34 0.34 28.76 -19.09
C GLY A 34 -0.01 27.27 -19.00
N ARG A 35 -0.67 26.71 -20.02
CA ARG A 35 -1.17 25.32 -20.02
C ARG A 35 -0.82 24.60 -21.32
N THR A 36 -0.70 23.28 -21.23
CA THR A 36 -0.37 22.39 -22.37
C THR A 36 -1.57 21.67 -22.97
N ASP A 37 -2.79 22.05 -22.55
CA ASP A 37 -4.07 21.48 -22.98
C ASP A 37 -4.53 21.94 -24.38
N PHE A 38 -3.77 22.82 -25.04
CA PHE A 38 -4.03 23.24 -26.42
C PHE A 38 -4.07 22.07 -27.42
N THR A 39 -4.78 22.25 -28.53
CA THR A 39 -4.99 21.24 -29.57
C THR A 39 -3.97 21.36 -30.70
N VAL A 40 -3.77 20.27 -31.47
CA VAL A 40 -2.94 20.31 -32.69
C VAL A 40 -3.50 21.32 -33.70
N LEU A 41 -4.84 21.45 -33.78
CA LEU A 41 -5.50 22.39 -34.67
C LEU A 41 -5.15 23.84 -34.35
N GLU A 42 -5.16 24.22 -33.06
CA GLU A 42 -4.77 25.55 -32.61
C GLU A 42 -3.32 25.90 -32.97
N VAL A 43 -2.40 24.94 -32.83
CA VAL A 43 -0.99 25.13 -33.23
C VAL A 43 -0.88 25.30 -34.76
N VAL A 44 -1.61 24.50 -35.52
CA VAL A 44 -1.60 24.55 -37.00
C VAL A 44 -2.15 25.88 -37.50
N GLU A 45 -3.30 26.32 -36.98
CA GLU A 45 -3.94 27.59 -37.33
C GLU A 45 -3.01 28.76 -37.04
N ARG A 46 -2.44 28.80 -35.83
CA ARG A 46 -1.53 29.87 -35.39
C ARG A 46 -0.22 29.88 -36.16
N SER A 47 0.28 28.70 -36.54
CA SER A 47 1.48 28.57 -37.36
C SER A 47 1.27 29.01 -38.81
N LYS A 48 0.04 29.23 -39.27
CA LYS A 48 -0.35 29.48 -40.67
C LYS A 48 0.16 28.38 -41.62
N THR A 49 0.00 27.13 -41.22
CA THR A 49 0.36 25.95 -42.03
C THR A 49 -0.80 24.95 -42.07
N SER A 50 -0.61 23.77 -42.66
CA SER A 50 -1.65 22.75 -42.77
C SER A 50 -1.48 21.61 -41.78
N LEU A 51 -2.59 20.97 -41.40
CA LEU A 51 -2.61 19.80 -40.53
C LEU A 51 -1.77 18.64 -41.12
N ARG A 52 -1.82 18.47 -42.45
CA ARG A 52 -0.96 17.51 -43.15
C ARG A 52 0.53 17.82 -42.98
N SER A 53 0.91 19.11 -43.02
CA SER A 53 2.30 19.52 -42.82
C SER A 53 2.76 19.31 -41.37
N PHE A 54 1.85 19.39 -40.38
CA PHE A 54 2.17 19.08 -39.00
C PHE A 54 2.56 17.61 -38.85
N TYR A 55 1.71 16.69 -39.31
CA TYR A 55 1.93 15.25 -39.17
C TYR A 55 3.11 14.71 -40.00
N GLN A 56 3.65 15.50 -40.94
CA GLN A 56 4.91 15.19 -41.61
C GLN A 56 6.15 15.40 -40.72
N HIS A 57 6.03 16.21 -39.67
CA HIS A 57 7.14 16.58 -38.78
C HIS A 57 6.96 16.07 -37.34
N PHE A 58 5.72 16.00 -36.86
CA PHE A 58 5.38 15.53 -35.52
C PHE A 58 4.17 14.60 -35.59
N SER A 59 4.31 13.36 -35.11
CA SER A 59 3.17 12.42 -35.16
C SER A 59 2.08 12.76 -34.14
N THR A 60 2.42 13.50 -33.08
CA THR A 60 1.51 13.88 -32.00
C THR A 60 1.87 15.27 -31.43
N LYS A 61 0.95 15.85 -30.64
CA LYS A 61 1.24 17.03 -29.80
C LYS A 61 2.41 16.76 -28.85
N ASP A 62 2.49 15.54 -28.33
CA ASP A 62 3.51 15.16 -27.37
C ASP A 62 4.92 15.14 -27.99
N GLU A 63 5.03 14.74 -29.26
CA GLU A 63 6.30 14.85 -29.99
C GLU A 63 6.70 16.30 -30.30
N LEU A 64 5.74 17.19 -30.57
CA LEU A 64 6.03 18.62 -30.73
C LEU A 64 6.54 19.23 -29.41
N LEU A 65 5.86 18.96 -28.29
CA LEU A 65 6.23 19.50 -26.98
C LEU A 65 7.58 18.94 -26.52
N LEU A 66 7.84 17.65 -26.76
CA LEU A 66 9.14 17.04 -26.50
C LEU A 66 10.25 17.73 -27.30
N ALA A 67 10.05 17.97 -28.60
CA ALA A 67 11.04 18.66 -29.44
C ALA A 67 11.26 20.13 -29.00
N LEU A 68 10.19 20.81 -28.55
CA LEU A 68 10.30 22.15 -27.98
C LEU A 68 11.16 22.16 -26.70
N ILE A 69 10.93 21.23 -25.78
CA ILE A 69 11.71 21.11 -24.54
C ILE A 69 13.16 20.71 -24.85
N GLU A 70 13.37 19.77 -25.77
CA GLU A 70 14.70 19.36 -26.24
C GLU A 70 15.51 20.55 -26.74
N ARG A 71 14.89 21.41 -27.55
CA ARG A 71 15.51 22.63 -28.04
C ARG A 71 15.86 23.59 -26.91
N ILE A 72 14.91 23.86 -26.01
CA ILE A 72 15.12 24.79 -24.88
C ILE A 72 16.25 24.29 -23.97
N MET A 73 16.25 23.00 -23.62
CA MET A 73 17.28 22.39 -22.77
C MET A 73 18.65 22.40 -23.46
N SER A 74 18.72 22.07 -24.75
CA SER A 74 19.97 22.05 -25.51
C SER A 74 20.55 23.44 -25.72
N GLU A 75 19.73 24.45 -26.01
CA GLU A 75 20.16 25.84 -26.12
C GLU A 75 20.63 26.40 -24.77
N SER A 76 19.88 26.14 -23.69
CA SER A 76 20.23 26.58 -22.34
C SER A 76 21.52 25.93 -21.84
N ALA A 77 21.67 24.61 -22.00
CA ALA A 77 22.88 23.90 -21.61
C ALA A 77 24.12 24.37 -22.39
N ARG A 78 23.98 24.72 -23.68
CA ARG A 78 25.08 25.32 -24.46
C ARG A 78 25.46 26.70 -23.94
N HIS A 79 24.46 27.53 -23.65
CA HIS A 79 24.70 28.88 -23.12
C HIS A 79 25.38 28.84 -21.74
N TRP A 80 24.88 28.01 -20.82
CA TRP A 80 25.45 27.88 -19.49
C TRP A 80 26.83 27.24 -19.50
N ARG A 81 27.12 26.31 -20.42
CA ARG A 81 28.47 25.75 -20.58
C ARG A 81 29.50 26.82 -20.89
N ALA A 82 29.20 27.75 -21.81
CA ALA A 82 30.11 28.83 -22.17
C ALA A 82 30.45 29.78 -21.01
N GLU A 83 29.53 29.93 -20.04
CA GLU A 83 29.74 30.70 -18.80
C GLU A 83 30.51 29.86 -17.76
N ALA A 84 30.10 28.60 -17.54
CA ALA A 84 30.70 27.67 -16.57
C ALA A 84 32.15 27.30 -16.87
N ASP A 85 32.56 27.25 -18.15
CA ASP A 85 33.93 26.91 -18.55
C ASP A 85 34.96 27.97 -18.11
N ARG A 86 34.52 29.18 -17.73
CA ARG A 86 35.38 30.28 -17.28
C ARG A 86 35.48 30.39 -15.76
N LEU A 87 34.83 29.50 -15.03
CA LEU A 87 34.69 29.53 -13.58
C LEU A 87 35.34 28.29 -12.93
N THR A 88 35.68 28.41 -11.64
CA THR A 88 36.10 27.29 -10.79
C THR A 88 34.95 26.29 -10.63
N GLY A 89 35.24 25.03 -10.24
CA GLY A 89 34.20 24.02 -10.08
C GLY A 89 33.01 24.48 -9.21
N PRO A 90 33.25 25.01 -8.00
CA PRO A 90 32.21 25.48 -7.09
C PRO A 90 31.43 26.69 -7.64
N ASP A 91 32.12 27.67 -8.25
CA ASP A 91 31.48 28.86 -8.80
C ASP A 91 30.66 28.53 -10.05
N ALA A 92 31.13 27.60 -10.88
CA ALA A 92 30.41 27.09 -12.03
C ALA A 92 29.12 26.39 -11.61
N LEU A 93 29.18 25.52 -10.58
CA LEU A 93 28.02 24.81 -10.08
C LEU A 93 26.98 25.75 -9.45
N ARG A 94 27.45 26.72 -8.65
CA ARG A 94 26.60 27.75 -8.05
C ARG A 94 25.91 28.59 -9.12
N THR A 95 26.67 29.09 -10.09
CA THR A 95 26.13 29.89 -11.20
C THR A 95 25.09 29.10 -11.98
N LEU A 96 25.33 27.81 -12.25
CA LEU A 96 24.38 26.95 -12.94
C LEU A 96 23.08 26.75 -12.14
N ILE A 97 23.18 26.44 -10.85
CA ILE A 97 22.00 26.27 -9.97
C ILE A 97 21.21 27.58 -9.89
N ASP A 98 21.90 28.71 -9.74
CA ASP A 98 21.27 30.03 -9.74
C ASP A 98 20.50 30.25 -11.04
N ARG A 99 21.12 30.01 -12.21
CA ARG A 99 20.51 30.16 -13.54
C ARG A 99 19.26 29.31 -13.73
N ILE A 100 19.30 28.05 -13.31
CA ILE A 100 18.14 27.12 -13.38
C ILE A 100 17.03 27.61 -12.45
N CYS A 101 17.38 28.08 -11.27
CA CYS A 101 16.43 28.55 -10.26
C CYS A 101 16.12 30.05 -10.38
N VAL A 102 16.46 30.76 -11.46
CA VAL A 102 16.11 32.20 -11.57
C VAL A 102 14.59 32.36 -11.63
N PRO A 103 13.98 33.27 -10.83
CA PRO A 103 12.57 33.61 -10.99
C PRO A 103 12.27 34.16 -12.39
N PRO A 104 11.11 33.85 -12.98
CA PRO A 104 10.77 34.31 -14.32
C PRO A 104 10.78 35.85 -14.38
N GLY A 105 11.45 36.42 -15.37
CA GLY A 105 11.55 37.88 -15.55
C GLY A 105 10.29 38.55 -16.10
N SER A 106 9.23 37.78 -16.39
CA SER A 106 7.92 38.28 -16.83
C SER A 106 6.82 37.24 -16.60
N ASP A 107 5.57 37.70 -16.51
CA ASP A 107 4.39 36.81 -16.36
C ASP A 107 4.20 35.85 -17.56
N THR A 108 4.67 36.25 -18.74
CA THR A 108 4.68 35.38 -19.92
C THR A 108 5.68 34.25 -19.75
N GLN A 109 6.90 34.55 -19.27
CA GLN A 109 7.90 33.54 -18.98
C GLN A 109 7.46 32.61 -17.84
N ASP A 110 6.79 33.15 -16.81
CA ASP A 110 6.23 32.35 -15.73
C ASP A 110 5.20 31.34 -16.22
N ARG A 111 4.26 31.78 -17.07
CA ARG A 111 3.25 30.91 -17.70
C ARG A 111 3.89 29.81 -18.54
N VAL A 112 4.87 30.14 -19.38
CA VAL A 112 5.62 29.13 -20.16
C VAL A 112 6.28 28.11 -19.24
N ASN A 113 6.99 28.57 -18.20
CA ASN A 113 7.69 27.70 -17.26
C ASN A 113 6.71 26.76 -16.56
N ARG A 114 5.58 27.26 -16.04
CA ARG A 114 4.56 26.42 -15.39
C ARG A 114 3.97 25.37 -16.34
N GLY A 115 3.64 25.77 -17.57
CA GLY A 115 3.11 24.85 -18.57
C GLY A 115 4.10 23.72 -18.89
N LEU A 116 5.36 24.06 -19.16
CA LEU A 116 6.39 23.05 -19.46
C LEU A 116 6.72 22.17 -18.24
N THR A 117 6.78 22.75 -17.04
CA THR A 117 7.04 22.01 -15.79
C THR A 117 5.96 20.98 -15.50
N SER A 118 4.67 21.35 -15.61
CA SER A 118 3.56 20.40 -15.43
C SER A 118 3.59 19.29 -16.48
N TYR A 119 4.03 19.60 -17.70
CA TYR A 119 4.08 18.64 -18.79
C TYR A 119 5.29 17.70 -18.73
N ASN A 120 6.39 18.13 -18.09
CA ASN A 120 7.57 17.30 -17.85
C ASN A 120 7.23 16.04 -17.03
N ASP A 121 6.36 16.14 -16.02
CA ASP A 121 5.95 14.98 -15.21
C ASP A 121 5.17 13.96 -16.07
N ARG A 122 4.30 14.45 -16.97
CA ARG A 122 3.61 13.60 -17.96
C ARG A 122 4.57 12.95 -18.96
N LEU A 123 5.61 13.67 -19.43
CA LEU A 123 6.62 13.10 -20.33
C LEU A 123 7.49 12.05 -19.65
N ALA A 124 7.79 12.23 -18.36
CA ALA A 124 8.51 11.24 -17.57
C ALA A 124 7.72 9.93 -17.44
N GLU A 125 6.39 10.00 -17.35
CA GLU A 125 5.50 8.84 -17.32
C GLU A 125 5.29 8.21 -18.71
N ALA A 126 4.91 9.01 -19.70
CA ALA A 126 4.46 8.52 -21.01
C ALA A 126 5.62 8.16 -21.95
N MET A 127 6.77 8.86 -21.86
CA MET A 127 7.91 8.70 -22.78
C MET A 127 9.28 8.75 -22.07
N PRO A 128 9.52 7.93 -21.01
CA PRO A 128 10.67 8.07 -20.11
C PRO A 128 12.02 8.04 -20.83
N ARG A 129 12.20 7.15 -21.82
CA ARG A 129 13.47 7.03 -22.57
C ARG A 129 13.73 8.24 -23.49
N LYS A 130 12.69 8.82 -24.08
CA LYS A 130 12.82 10.01 -24.93
C LYS A 130 13.07 11.25 -24.07
N TYR A 131 12.36 11.37 -22.95
CA TYR A 131 12.54 12.46 -22.00
C TYR A 131 13.93 12.45 -21.32
N ALA A 132 14.47 11.26 -21.00
CA ALA A 132 15.84 11.15 -20.49
C ALA A 132 16.89 11.71 -21.48
N LYS A 133 16.69 11.53 -22.79
CA LYS A 133 17.57 12.12 -23.82
C LYS A 133 17.49 13.64 -23.86
N VAL A 134 16.31 14.20 -23.59
CA VAL A 134 16.10 15.65 -23.51
C VAL A 134 16.85 16.29 -22.34
N LEU A 135 16.95 15.60 -21.20
CA LEU A 135 17.69 16.07 -20.02
C LEU A 135 19.21 15.82 -20.10
N ALA A 136 19.65 14.90 -20.96
CA ALA A 136 21.05 14.50 -21.06
C ALA A 136 22.05 15.65 -21.26
N PRO A 137 21.79 16.71 -22.06
CA PRO A 137 22.73 17.82 -22.21
C PRO A 137 23.00 18.59 -20.91
N LEU A 138 21.99 18.72 -20.05
CA LEU A 138 22.11 19.39 -18.75
C LEU A 138 22.85 18.50 -17.74
N HIS A 139 22.50 17.21 -17.67
CA HIS A 139 23.20 16.23 -16.85
C HIS A 139 24.69 16.16 -17.21
N ALA A 140 25.01 16.10 -18.51
CA ALA A 140 26.38 16.10 -18.99
C ALA A 140 27.14 17.38 -18.61
N LEU A 141 26.51 18.56 -18.65
CA LEU A 141 27.12 19.81 -18.20
C LEU A 141 27.50 19.76 -16.71
N ILE A 142 26.61 19.26 -15.86
CA ILE A 142 26.88 19.14 -14.42
C ILE A 142 28.02 18.14 -14.19
N ALA A 143 28.00 17.01 -14.90
CA ALA A 143 29.07 16.01 -14.82
C ALA A 143 30.43 16.59 -15.25
N ASP A 144 30.48 17.38 -16.33
CA ASP A 144 31.71 18.03 -16.78
C ASP A 144 32.24 19.02 -15.74
N ILE A 145 31.37 19.80 -15.09
CA ILE A 145 31.77 20.71 -14.01
C ILE A 145 32.34 19.93 -12.82
N ILE A 146 31.70 18.83 -12.41
CA ILE A 146 32.18 18.00 -11.30
C ILE A 146 33.52 17.35 -11.65
N ARG A 147 33.67 16.77 -12.85
CA ARG A 147 34.94 16.14 -13.28
C ARG A 147 36.09 17.16 -13.30
N ARG A 148 35.85 18.37 -13.82
CA ARG A 148 36.85 19.45 -13.78
C ARG A 148 37.20 19.83 -12.34
N GLY A 149 36.21 20.08 -11.49
CA GLY A 149 36.46 20.42 -10.10
C GLY A 149 37.15 19.30 -9.30
N VAL A 150 36.92 18.03 -9.59
CA VAL A 150 37.70 16.92 -9.01
C VAL A 150 39.15 16.97 -9.49
N SER A 151 39.37 17.15 -10.79
CA SER A 151 40.71 17.26 -11.38
C SER A 151 41.50 18.47 -10.87
N ASP A 152 40.82 19.59 -10.64
CA ASP A 152 41.40 20.84 -10.15
C ASP A 152 41.56 20.86 -8.61
N GLY A 153 41.04 19.83 -7.91
CA GLY A 153 41.12 19.69 -6.44
C GLY A 153 40.05 20.46 -5.66
N ASP A 154 39.10 21.10 -6.36
CA ASP A 154 37.97 21.81 -5.78
C ASP A 154 36.93 20.86 -5.16
N PHE A 155 36.80 19.65 -5.71
CA PHE A 155 35.86 18.62 -5.27
C PHE A 155 36.58 17.35 -4.81
N ARG A 156 35.83 16.54 -4.05
CA ARG A 156 36.29 15.25 -3.52
C ARG A 156 36.47 14.25 -4.66
N ASP A 157 37.57 13.51 -4.67
CA ASP A 157 37.89 12.51 -5.69
C ASP A 157 37.11 11.19 -5.53
N ASP A 158 36.47 10.99 -4.38
CA ASP A 158 35.59 9.84 -4.08
C ASP A 158 34.15 10.00 -4.58
N LEU A 159 33.84 11.05 -5.34
CA LEU A 159 32.49 11.28 -5.86
C LEU A 159 32.15 10.35 -7.02
N ASP A 160 31.00 9.66 -6.92
CA ASP A 160 30.33 9.11 -8.10
C ASP A 160 29.76 10.28 -8.91
N VAL A 161 30.49 10.68 -9.94
CA VAL A 161 30.18 11.84 -10.79
C VAL A 161 28.79 11.72 -11.42
N GLU A 162 28.42 10.53 -11.90
CA GLU A 162 27.16 10.36 -12.64
C GLU A 162 25.96 10.46 -11.71
N ALA A 163 26.02 9.76 -10.56
CA ALA A 163 24.99 9.80 -9.54
C ALA A 163 24.86 11.20 -8.92
N THR A 164 26.00 11.83 -8.59
CA THR A 164 26.01 13.18 -8.01
C THR A 164 25.45 14.21 -8.99
N SER A 165 25.76 14.10 -10.28
CA SER A 165 25.21 14.98 -11.32
C SER A 165 23.70 14.82 -11.46
N ALA A 166 23.20 13.58 -11.39
CA ALA A 166 21.77 13.30 -11.43
C ALA A 166 21.03 13.91 -10.22
N LEU A 167 21.59 13.76 -9.01
CA LEU A 167 21.02 14.33 -7.79
C LEU A 167 20.98 15.86 -7.84
N ILE A 168 22.06 16.51 -8.27
CA ILE A 168 22.09 17.98 -8.39
C ILE A 168 21.10 18.47 -9.45
N MET A 169 21.04 17.81 -10.61
CA MET A 169 20.07 18.15 -11.65
C MET A 169 18.63 18.05 -11.12
N GLN A 170 18.30 16.97 -10.40
CA GLN A 170 16.97 16.77 -9.85
C GLN A 170 16.64 17.76 -8.73
N ALA A 171 17.61 18.12 -7.88
CA ALA A 171 17.42 19.15 -6.86
C ALA A 171 17.10 20.52 -7.50
N ALA A 172 17.85 20.91 -8.55
CA ALA A 172 17.63 22.17 -9.25
C ALA A 172 16.28 22.21 -9.99
N LEU A 173 15.94 21.17 -10.76
CA LEU A 173 14.64 21.08 -11.44
C LEU A 173 13.47 20.89 -10.45
N GLY A 174 13.71 20.22 -9.33
CA GLY A 174 12.78 20.06 -8.23
C GLY A 174 12.43 21.39 -7.56
N ALA A 175 13.42 22.25 -7.31
CA ALA A 175 13.16 23.59 -6.77
C ALA A 175 12.31 24.44 -7.72
N MET A 176 12.47 24.31 -9.05
CA MET A 176 11.57 24.95 -10.01
C MET A 176 10.12 24.46 -9.88
N ARG A 177 9.92 23.16 -9.62
CA ARG A 177 8.59 22.56 -9.37
C ARG A 177 7.97 23.05 -8.07
N LEU A 178 8.75 23.07 -6.99
CA LEU A 178 8.27 23.49 -5.67
C LEU A 178 7.78 24.95 -5.63
N ARG A 179 8.24 25.80 -6.55
CA ARG A 179 7.70 27.17 -6.69
C ARG A 179 6.22 27.22 -7.04
N VAL A 180 5.71 26.22 -7.76
CA VAL A 180 4.28 26.11 -8.06
C VAL A 180 3.48 25.88 -6.77
N LEU A 181 4.06 25.19 -5.79
CA LEU A 181 3.45 24.91 -4.49
C LEU A 181 3.61 26.06 -3.49
N GLY A 182 4.48 27.04 -3.77
CA GLY A 182 4.67 28.21 -2.91
C GLY A 182 5.28 27.87 -1.55
N ALA A 183 4.90 28.65 -0.52
CA ALA A 183 5.38 28.48 0.85
C ALA A 183 4.55 27.46 1.66
N GLU A 184 3.49 26.88 1.09
CA GLU A 184 2.52 26.02 1.80
C GLU A 184 3.16 24.72 2.32
N LEU A 185 4.21 24.23 1.66
CA LEU A 185 4.90 22.99 2.04
C LEU A 185 6.04 23.20 3.05
N SER A 186 6.75 24.33 2.97
CA SER A 186 8.03 24.54 3.68
C SER A 186 8.11 25.86 4.45
N GLY A 187 7.03 26.63 4.54
CA GLY A 187 6.97 27.95 5.16
C GLY A 187 7.68 29.07 4.39
N ALA A 188 8.58 28.72 3.45
CA ALA A 188 9.22 29.62 2.51
C ALA A 188 9.54 28.91 1.18
N PRO A 189 9.55 29.60 0.02
CA PRO A 189 9.92 28.99 -1.25
C PRO A 189 11.36 28.49 -1.26
N VAL A 190 11.56 27.26 -1.74
CA VAL A 190 12.90 26.71 -1.98
C VAL A 190 13.56 27.47 -3.14
N ASP A 191 14.79 27.91 -2.92
CA ASP A 191 15.60 28.64 -3.90
C ASP A 191 17.02 28.04 -4.02
N ALA A 192 17.83 28.61 -4.91
CA ALA A 192 19.19 28.13 -5.17
C ALA A 192 20.08 28.10 -3.92
N ARG A 193 19.84 28.97 -2.93
CA ARG A 193 20.65 29.04 -1.70
C ARG A 193 20.48 27.77 -0.87
N HIS A 194 19.25 27.28 -0.75
CA HIS A 194 18.93 26.04 -0.02
C HIS A 194 19.62 24.82 -0.64
N ILE A 195 19.67 24.75 -1.98
CA ILE A 195 20.37 23.68 -2.69
C ILE A 195 21.87 23.77 -2.42
N TYR A 196 22.46 24.96 -2.50
CA TYR A 196 23.87 25.14 -2.22
C TYR A 196 24.23 24.80 -0.77
N ASP A 197 23.43 25.22 0.22
CA ASP A 197 23.67 24.91 1.63
C ASP A 197 23.61 23.40 1.89
N PHE A 198 22.68 22.69 1.27
CA PHE A 198 22.60 21.22 1.30
C PHE A 198 23.84 20.56 0.65
N LEU A 199 24.34 21.10 -0.46
CA LEU A 199 25.55 20.59 -1.11
C LEU A 199 26.84 20.94 -0.35
N ARG A 200 26.84 22.03 0.41
CA ARG A 200 28.00 22.53 1.18
C ARG A 200 28.16 21.86 2.53
N THR A 201 27.13 21.25 3.11
CA THR A 201 27.25 20.54 4.38
C THR A 201 28.24 19.37 4.29
N ARG A 202 29.52 19.64 4.55
CA ARG A 202 30.57 18.64 4.79
C ARG A 202 30.74 18.46 6.29
N ARG A 203 30.72 17.17 6.68
CA ARG A 203 31.19 16.58 7.94
C ARG A 203 32.05 17.50 8.81
N GLU A 204 31.42 18.07 9.83
CA GLU A 204 31.93 17.95 11.19
C GLU A 204 31.00 16.98 11.92
N ARG A 205 31.55 15.85 12.38
CA ARG A 205 30.84 15.02 13.35
C ARG A 205 30.68 15.86 14.62
N THR A 206 29.46 16.25 14.97
CA THR A 206 29.10 16.55 16.35
C THR A 206 27.64 16.16 16.61
N ALA A 207 27.50 15.04 17.33
CA ALA A 207 26.47 14.77 18.33
C ALA A 207 25.00 15.22 18.06
N LEU A 208 24.19 14.27 17.56
CA LEU A 208 22.98 13.91 18.32
C LEU A 208 23.41 12.79 19.28
N THR A 209 23.38 13.12 20.56
CA THR A 209 24.02 12.40 21.67
C THR A 209 23.21 11.18 22.09
N LEU A 210 23.77 9.97 21.94
CA LEU A 210 23.55 8.85 22.85
C LEU A 210 24.94 8.20 23.14
N CYS A 211 25.35 8.30 24.41
CA CYS A 211 26.61 7.84 25.02
C CYS A 211 26.76 6.29 25.06
N PRO A 212 27.85 5.71 25.63
CA PRO A 212 29.26 5.88 25.32
C PRO A 212 29.99 4.53 25.06
N ARG A 213 31.15 4.64 24.40
CA ARG A 213 32.24 3.67 24.15
C ARG A 213 32.32 2.39 25.01
N LEU A 214 32.51 1.26 24.34
CA LEU A 214 33.32 0.13 24.83
C LEU A 214 34.38 -0.25 23.78
N SER A 215 35.62 -0.37 24.25
CA SER A 215 36.82 -0.73 23.51
C SER A 215 36.89 -2.25 23.34
N LEU A 216 37.18 -2.72 22.12
CA LEU A 216 37.52 -4.11 21.86
C LEU A 216 39.04 -4.25 21.71
N ASN A 217 39.63 -5.06 22.58
CA ASN A 217 40.95 -5.63 22.41
C ASN A 217 40.81 -7.15 22.22
N GLY A 218 41.42 -7.68 21.16
CA GLY A 218 42.22 -8.90 21.24
C GLY A 218 41.56 -10.27 21.03
N ASN A 219 41.77 -10.79 19.81
CA ASN A 219 42.22 -12.15 19.45
C ASN A 219 41.26 -13.37 19.39
N VAL A 220 41.10 -13.83 18.13
CA VAL A 220 41.25 -15.20 17.56
C VAL A 220 40.63 -16.40 18.29
N ILE A 221 39.74 -17.16 17.62
CA ILE A 221 39.89 -18.60 17.27
C ILE A 221 38.61 -19.20 16.59
N THR A 222 38.86 -19.83 15.42
CA THR A 222 38.16 -20.92 14.69
C THR A 222 36.80 -20.74 13.98
N ALA A 223 36.93 -20.73 12.66
CA ALA A 223 36.04 -21.18 11.58
C ALA A 223 34.81 -22.06 11.95
N ARG A 224 33.62 -21.54 11.68
CA ARG A 224 32.43 -22.27 11.21
C ARG A 224 31.67 -21.39 10.21
N ARG A 225 31.14 -22.04 9.17
CA ARG A 225 30.53 -21.46 7.95
C ARG A 225 29.64 -20.22 8.22
N GLN A 226 30.09 -19.06 7.77
CA GLN A 226 29.25 -17.86 7.64
C GLN A 226 28.21 -18.08 6.54
N ARG A 227 26.94 -18.12 6.91
CA ARG A 227 25.85 -17.64 6.05
C ARG A 227 25.86 -16.12 6.20
N ASP A 228 25.91 -15.40 5.08
CA ASP A 228 25.83 -13.94 5.05
C ASP A 228 24.43 -13.50 5.52
N PHE A 229 24.28 -13.31 6.83
CA PHE A 229 23.20 -12.52 7.43
C PHE A 229 23.83 -11.21 7.88
N GLN A 230 23.42 -10.09 7.28
CA GLN A 230 23.72 -8.75 7.80
C GLN A 230 23.08 -8.62 9.18
N GLU A 231 23.76 -7.95 10.12
CA GLU A 231 23.29 -7.71 11.51
C GLU A 231 21.80 -7.32 11.52
N ALA A 232 20.98 -8.25 11.99
CA ALA A 232 19.55 -8.09 12.14
C ALA A 232 19.25 -7.48 13.51
N ASP A 233 18.48 -6.40 13.54
CA ASP A 233 17.96 -5.85 14.78
C ASP A 233 17.14 -6.94 15.50
N MET A 234 17.40 -7.13 16.79
CA MET A 234 16.56 -7.92 17.69
C MET A 234 15.11 -7.39 17.65
N PRO A 235 14.09 -8.14 18.11
CA PRO A 235 12.78 -7.54 18.39
C PRO A 235 12.99 -6.24 19.18
N SER A 236 12.24 -5.18 18.84
CA SER A 236 12.50 -3.83 19.39
C SER A 236 12.43 -3.78 20.91
N ARG A 237 11.79 -4.79 21.54
CA ARG A 237 11.78 -5.09 22.98
C ARG A 237 11.38 -6.55 23.23
N ASP A 238 11.51 -6.98 24.47
CA ASP A 238 10.96 -8.25 24.99
C ASP A 238 9.78 -7.94 25.92
N LEU A 239 8.69 -8.71 25.80
CA LEU A 239 7.47 -8.55 26.61
C LEU A 239 7.35 -9.72 27.59
N SER A 240 7.10 -9.42 28.86
CA SER A 240 7.07 -10.43 29.93
C SER A 240 5.80 -11.29 29.97
N PHE A 241 4.96 -11.21 28.94
CA PHE A 241 3.68 -11.90 28.82
C PHE A 241 3.49 -12.37 27.37
N PRO A 242 2.70 -13.43 27.13
CA PRO A 242 2.52 -13.94 25.77
C PRO A 242 1.77 -12.96 24.87
N VAL A 243 2.25 -12.82 23.64
CA VAL A 243 1.61 -12.06 22.56
C VAL A 243 0.89 -13.01 21.62
N PHE A 244 -0.40 -12.76 21.41
CA PHE A 244 -1.23 -13.52 20.49
C PHE A 244 -1.76 -12.57 19.43
N ASP A 245 -1.20 -12.71 18.23
CA ASP A 245 -1.59 -11.93 17.07
C ASP A 245 -2.86 -12.49 16.42
N ALA A 246 -3.95 -11.72 16.46
CA ALA A 246 -5.23 -12.10 15.88
C ALA A 246 -5.24 -12.12 14.36
N ASP A 247 -4.19 -11.61 13.69
CA ASP A 247 -4.25 -11.26 12.28
C ASP A 247 -2.90 -11.43 11.58
N ASN A 248 -2.66 -12.60 10.97
CA ASN A 248 -1.53 -12.85 10.08
C ASN A 248 -1.99 -13.56 8.82
N HIS A 249 -1.18 -13.45 7.76
CA HIS A 249 -1.49 -14.06 6.47
C HIS A 249 -0.37 -14.94 5.91
N PHE A 250 -0.79 -15.91 5.10
CA PHE A 250 0.06 -16.53 4.09
C PHE A 250 -0.37 -16.13 2.69
N TYR A 251 0.54 -16.30 1.74
CA TYR A 251 0.28 -16.06 0.32
C TYR A 251 0.19 -17.38 -0.43
N GLU A 252 -1.00 -17.69 -0.92
CA GLU A 252 -1.25 -18.93 -1.67
C GLU A 252 -0.45 -18.99 -2.98
N PRO A 253 0.20 -20.13 -3.27
CA PRO A 253 0.71 -20.42 -4.61
C PRO A 253 -0.45 -20.84 -5.54
N LYS A 254 -0.16 -20.98 -6.84
CA LYS A 254 -1.19 -21.22 -7.87
C LYS A 254 -2.00 -22.50 -7.62
N GLU A 255 -1.34 -23.51 -7.09
CA GLU A 255 -1.87 -24.83 -6.80
C GLU A 255 -2.90 -24.82 -5.66
N ALA A 256 -2.93 -23.80 -4.79
CA ALA A 256 -3.78 -23.79 -3.61
C ALA A 256 -5.28 -23.95 -3.91
N LEU A 257 -5.76 -23.31 -4.98
CA LEU A 257 -7.16 -23.37 -5.40
C LEU A 257 -7.42 -24.45 -6.46
N THR A 258 -6.40 -25.19 -6.91
CA THR A 258 -6.52 -26.06 -8.10
C THR A 258 -6.10 -27.51 -7.86
N GLN A 259 -5.17 -27.77 -6.93
CA GLN A 259 -4.56 -29.07 -6.71
C GLN A 259 -5.57 -30.15 -6.31
N PHE A 260 -6.50 -29.81 -5.42
CA PHE A 260 -7.48 -30.74 -4.86
C PHE A 260 -8.88 -30.56 -5.45
N LEU A 261 -9.02 -29.80 -6.54
CA LEU A 261 -10.30 -29.73 -7.24
C LEU A 261 -10.64 -31.09 -7.85
N PRO A 262 -11.90 -31.56 -7.70
CA PRO A 262 -12.32 -32.80 -8.32
C PRO A 262 -12.29 -32.67 -9.85
N ASP A 263 -12.10 -33.78 -10.56
CA ASP A 263 -11.84 -33.79 -12.01
C ASP A 263 -12.90 -33.03 -12.83
N HIS A 264 -14.17 -33.10 -12.41
CA HIS A 264 -15.28 -32.41 -13.08
C HIS A 264 -15.34 -30.89 -12.83
N ARG A 265 -14.50 -30.37 -11.93
CA ARG A 265 -14.36 -28.93 -11.61
C ARG A 265 -13.02 -28.34 -12.07
N LYS A 266 -12.16 -29.14 -12.70
CA LYS A 266 -10.91 -28.63 -13.29
C LYS A 266 -11.20 -27.58 -14.36
N GLY A 267 -10.36 -26.55 -14.43
CA GLY A 267 -10.53 -25.40 -15.33
C GLY A 267 -11.54 -24.35 -14.85
N VAL A 268 -12.17 -24.52 -13.68
CA VAL A 268 -12.94 -23.43 -13.06
C VAL A 268 -12.01 -22.36 -12.50
N ILE A 269 -10.87 -22.74 -11.91
CA ILE A 269 -9.83 -21.80 -11.52
C ILE A 269 -8.63 -22.07 -12.41
N ASP A 270 -8.19 -21.05 -13.15
CA ASP A 270 -7.04 -21.12 -14.06
C ASP A 270 -6.12 -19.91 -13.86
N TYR A 271 -4.88 -20.03 -14.33
CA TYR A 271 -3.91 -18.93 -14.37
C TYR A 271 -3.40 -18.74 -15.79
N ILE A 272 -3.58 -17.54 -16.35
CA ILE A 272 -3.19 -17.21 -17.72
C ILE A 272 -2.16 -16.10 -17.76
N ASP A 273 -1.34 -16.04 -18.82
CA ASP A 273 -0.49 -14.88 -19.10
C ASP A 273 -1.24 -13.87 -19.99
N VAL A 274 -1.37 -12.65 -19.50
CA VAL A 274 -1.92 -11.51 -20.26
C VAL A 274 -0.82 -10.48 -20.44
N ARG A 275 -0.11 -10.56 -21.58
CA ARG A 275 0.97 -9.62 -21.97
C ARG A 275 2.10 -9.56 -20.93
N GLY A 276 2.55 -10.72 -20.46
CA GLY A 276 3.64 -10.85 -19.49
C GLY A 276 3.23 -10.67 -18.03
N ARG A 277 1.92 -10.65 -17.75
CA ARG A 277 1.37 -10.62 -16.39
C ARG A 277 0.49 -11.83 -16.17
N THR A 278 0.77 -12.60 -15.13
CA THR A 278 -0.13 -13.69 -14.73
C THR A 278 -1.42 -13.12 -14.15
N LYS A 279 -2.55 -13.66 -14.60
CA LYS A 279 -3.90 -13.34 -14.09
C LYS A 279 -4.61 -14.61 -13.70
N ILE A 280 -5.44 -14.51 -12.66
CA ILE A 280 -6.32 -15.60 -12.24
C ILE A 280 -7.62 -15.49 -13.04
N VAL A 281 -8.10 -16.63 -13.49
CA VAL A 281 -9.38 -16.80 -14.16
C VAL A 281 -10.28 -17.56 -13.23
N VAL A 282 -11.46 -17.00 -12.96
CA VAL A 282 -12.52 -17.66 -12.21
C VAL A 282 -13.66 -17.94 -13.20
N ARG A 283 -13.94 -19.22 -13.41
CA ARG A 283 -14.80 -19.78 -14.46
C ARG A 283 -14.32 -19.32 -15.85
N ASN A 284 -14.89 -18.26 -16.41
CA ASN A 284 -14.51 -17.68 -17.69
C ASN A 284 -14.19 -16.18 -17.59
N HIS A 285 -13.96 -15.69 -16.38
CA HIS A 285 -13.72 -14.28 -16.09
C HIS A 285 -12.30 -14.09 -15.58
N ILE A 286 -11.53 -13.26 -16.29
CA ILE A 286 -10.21 -12.82 -15.84
C ILE A 286 -10.43 -11.82 -14.71
N SER A 287 -9.88 -12.09 -13.53
CA SER A 287 -9.98 -11.18 -12.39
C SER A 287 -8.70 -10.35 -12.21
N ASP A 288 -8.89 -9.05 -11.97
CA ASP A 288 -7.89 -8.07 -11.57
C ASP A 288 -7.87 -7.81 -10.05
N TYR A 289 -8.76 -8.43 -9.25
CA TYR A 289 -8.80 -8.38 -7.77
C TYR A 289 -7.42 -8.38 -7.11
N ILE A 290 -6.60 -9.40 -7.38
CA ILE A 290 -5.19 -9.42 -7.00
C ILE A 290 -4.33 -9.03 -8.22
N PRO A 291 -3.54 -7.94 -8.14
CA PRO A 291 -2.69 -7.52 -9.24
C PRO A 291 -1.68 -8.57 -9.70
N ASN A 292 -1.12 -9.32 -8.75
CA ASN A 292 -0.19 -10.43 -8.96
C ASN A 292 -0.63 -11.66 -8.14
N PRO A 293 -1.52 -12.52 -8.68
CA PRO A 293 -2.11 -13.63 -7.93
C PRO A 293 -1.13 -14.79 -7.69
N THR A 294 0.13 -14.67 -8.11
CA THR A 294 1.18 -15.63 -7.78
C THR A 294 1.91 -15.28 -6.49
N PHE A 295 1.83 -14.01 -6.04
CA PHE A 295 2.61 -13.47 -4.91
C PHE A 295 4.12 -13.73 -4.98
N GLU A 296 4.70 -14.01 -6.15
CA GLU A 296 6.16 -14.19 -6.27
C GLU A 296 6.94 -12.91 -5.93
N VAL A 297 6.30 -11.77 -6.15
CA VAL A 297 6.77 -10.43 -5.79
C VAL A 297 5.61 -9.72 -5.10
N VAL A 298 5.85 -9.25 -3.88
CA VAL A 298 4.88 -8.61 -3.00
C VAL A 298 5.41 -7.28 -2.48
N ALA A 299 4.53 -6.48 -1.88
CA ALA A 299 4.95 -5.33 -1.10
C ALA A 299 5.66 -5.79 0.18
N ARG A 300 6.44 -4.91 0.80
CA ARG A 300 7.05 -5.22 2.10
C ARG A 300 6.01 -5.09 3.21
N PRO A 301 6.06 -5.93 4.26
CA PRO A 301 5.23 -5.75 5.45
C PRO A 301 5.40 -4.34 6.00
N GLY A 302 4.29 -3.71 6.38
CA GLY A 302 4.28 -2.35 6.94
C GLY A 302 4.69 -1.22 5.99
N ALA A 303 4.78 -1.46 4.68
CA ALA A 303 5.14 -0.41 3.73
C ALA A 303 4.16 0.78 3.73
N GLN A 304 2.92 0.60 4.18
CA GLN A 304 1.88 1.62 4.25
C GLN A 304 1.66 2.17 5.67
N GLU A 305 2.43 1.77 6.69
CA GLU A 305 2.25 2.26 8.08
C GLU A 305 2.23 3.78 8.16
N GLU A 306 3.24 4.46 7.60
CA GLU A 306 3.31 5.92 7.59
C GLU A 306 2.12 6.56 6.86
N TYR A 307 1.61 5.88 5.81
CA TYR A 307 0.47 6.36 5.05
C TYR A 307 -0.82 6.29 5.86
N PHE A 308 -1.06 5.22 6.61
CA PHE A 308 -2.24 5.11 7.46
C PHE A 308 -2.11 5.96 8.74
N LYS A 309 -0.91 6.12 9.32
CA LYS A 309 -0.69 7.03 10.48
C LYS A 309 -0.89 8.50 10.14
N HIS A 310 -0.35 8.95 9.01
CA HIS A 310 -0.15 10.37 8.74
C HIS A 310 -0.69 10.84 7.38
N GLY A 311 -1.35 9.96 6.65
CA GLY A 311 -1.74 10.20 5.26
C GLY A 311 -0.54 10.16 4.32
N SER A 312 -0.76 10.46 3.03
CA SER A 312 0.32 10.37 2.05
C SER A 312 1.41 11.43 2.21
N GLY A 313 1.16 12.53 2.93
CA GLY A 313 2.07 13.67 3.00
C GLY A 313 2.46 14.23 1.61
N GLY A 314 1.60 14.02 0.60
CA GLY A 314 1.87 14.39 -0.80
C GLY A 314 2.64 13.35 -1.62
N LYS A 315 3.07 12.23 -1.03
CA LYS A 315 3.68 11.10 -1.76
C LYS A 315 2.64 10.43 -2.67
N SER A 316 3.08 9.98 -3.84
CA SER A 316 2.28 9.09 -4.67
C SER A 316 2.12 7.71 -4.03
N PHE A 317 1.09 6.96 -4.43
CA PHE A 317 0.89 5.59 -3.93
C PHE A 317 2.11 4.69 -4.18
N ARG A 318 2.83 4.86 -5.29
CA ARG A 318 4.06 4.11 -5.58
C ARG A 318 5.19 4.43 -4.61
N GLU A 319 5.31 5.69 -4.17
CA GLU A 319 6.31 6.10 -3.20
C GLU A 319 5.98 5.58 -1.80
N VAL A 320 4.70 5.57 -1.43
CA VAL A 320 4.21 4.92 -0.21
C VAL A 320 4.59 3.44 -0.21
N MET A 321 4.24 2.70 -1.27
CA MET A 321 4.51 1.26 -1.37
C MET A 321 5.99 0.88 -1.41
N GLY A 322 6.88 1.84 -1.68
CA GLY A 322 8.32 1.61 -1.73
C GLY A 322 8.75 0.55 -2.75
N LYS A 323 9.87 -0.12 -2.45
CA LYS A 323 10.42 -1.16 -3.32
C LYS A 323 9.82 -2.52 -2.94
N PRO A 324 9.20 -3.24 -3.89
CA PRO A 324 8.67 -4.58 -3.61
C PRO A 324 9.80 -5.58 -3.33
N MET A 325 9.43 -6.69 -2.70
CA MET A 325 10.31 -7.80 -2.35
C MET A 325 9.87 -9.10 -3.03
N LYS A 326 10.78 -10.06 -3.13
CA LYS A 326 10.39 -11.43 -3.49
C LYS A 326 9.71 -12.09 -2.30
N ALA A 327 8.77 -12.99 -2.56
CA ALA A 327 8.24 -13.83 -1.50
C ALA A 327 9.38 -14.63 -0.82
N ILE A 328 9.32 -14.68 0.50
CA ILE A 328 10.23 -15.46 1.34
C ILE A 328 9.55 -16.77 1.76
N PRO A 329 10.31 -17.81 2.16
CA PRO A 329 9.74 -19.09 2.58
C PRO A 329 8.66 -18.95 3.66
N ALA A 330 8.85 -18.04 4.61
CA ALA A 330 7.90 -17.81 5.71
C ALA A 330 6.48 -17.44 5.23
N PHE A 331 6.33 -16.86 4.03
CA PHE A 331 5.00 -16.55 3.48
C PHE A 331 4.21 -17.79 3.02
N ARG A 332 4.85 -18.96 2.90
CA ARG A 332 4.27 -20.18 2.31
C ARG A 332 4.56 -21.46 3.10
N ASN A 333 5.32 -21.38 4.18
CA ASN A 333 5.77 -22.54 4.93
C ASN A 333 5.67 -22.26 6.44
N PRO A 334 5.00 -23.14 7.22
CA PRO A 334 4.76 -22.91 8.64
C PRO A 334 6.03 -22.97 9.49
N GLU A 335 6.99 -23.83 9.16
CA GLU A 335 8.27 -23.93 9.89
C GLU A 335 9.07 -22.61 9.76
N ALA A 336 9.21 -22.10 8.54
CA ALA A 336 9.85 -20.81 8.30
C ALA A 336 9.04 -19.63 8.88
N ARG A 337 7.71 -19.76 8.97
CA ARG A 337 6.86 -18.77 9.66
C ARG A 337 7.14 -18.76 11.16
N LEU A 338 7.32 -19.91 11.82
CA LEU A 338 7.65 -19.95 13.25
C LEU A 338 8.94 -19.17 13.57
N GLU A 339 9.98 -19.30 12.73
CA GLU A 339 11.21 -18.52 12.90
C GLU A 339 10.96 -17.01 12.82
N VAL A 340 10.03 -16.57 11.95
CA VAL A 340 9.62 -15.17 11.87
C VAL A 340 8.82 -14.75 13.10
N LEU A 341 7.88 -15.57 13.59
CA LEU A 341 7.14 -15.27 14.81
C LEU A 341 8.08 -15.13 16.00
N ASP A 342 9.08 -16.00 16.12
CA ASP A 342 10.13 -15.90 17.13
C ASP A 342 10.87 -14.56 17.04
N GLY A 343 11.30 -14.18 15.83
CA GLY A 343 11.99 -12.91 15.61
C GLY A 343 11.12 -11.65 15.81
N LEU A 344 9.80 -11.76 15.68
CA LEU A 344 8.84 -10.67 15.91
C LEU A 344 8.36 -10.60 17.37
N GLY A 345 8.74 -11.55 18.24
CA GLY A 345 8.26 -11.63 19.61
C GLY A 345 6.79 -12.08 19.72
N LEU A 346 6.32 -12.88 18.76
CA LEU A 346 4.95 -13.40 18.70
C LEU A 346 4.88 -14.85 19.16
N ASP A 347 4.07 -15.12 20.18
CA ASP A 347 3.92 -16.46 20.76
C ASP A 347 2.91 -17.31 19.98
N TYR A 348 1.80 -16.68 19.58
CA TYR A 348 0.68 -17.31 18.90
C TYR A 348 0.17 -16.42 17.77
N THR A 349 -0.41 -17.03 16.75
CA THR A 349 -1.07 -16.28 15.68
C THR A 349 -2.27 -17.01 15.08
N ILE A 350 -3.28 -16.24 14.67
CA ILE A 350 -4.33 -16.70 13.76
C ILE A 350 -3.86 -16.44 12.33
N MET A 351 -3.86 -17.48 11.50
CA MET A 351 -3.29 -17.44 10.14
C MET A 351 -4.39 -17.52 9.08
N PHE A 352 -4.52 -16.47 8.28
CA PHE A 352 -5.56 -16.29 7.27
C PHE A 352 -5.05 -16.55 5.84
N PRO A 353 -5.90 -17.15 4.98
CA PRO A 353 -5.68 -17.15 3.55
C PRO A 353 -5.86 -15.73 2.96
N THR A 354 -5.13 -15.41 1.89
CA THR A 354 -5.27 -14.12 1.19
C THR A 354 -6.17 -14.24 -0.05
N LEU A 355 -5.98 -15.28 -0.88
CA LEU A 355 -6.76 -15.50 -2.10
C LEU A 355 -8.19 -15.98 -1.83
N ALA A 356 -8.49 -16.57 -0.67
CA ALA A 356 -9.84 -17.05 -0.36
C ALA A 356 -10.92 -15.97 -0.61
N SER A 357 -10.60 -14.72 -0.26
CA SER A 357 -11.48 -13.56 -0.41
C SER A 357 -11.94 -13.27 -1.85
N LEU A 358 -11.26 -13.84 -2.86
CA LEU A 358 -11.61 -13.74 -4.28
C LEU A 358 -12.85 -14.60 -4.64
N VAL A 359 -12.98 -15.77 -4.01
CA VAL A 359 -13.71 -16.92 -4.57
C VAL A 359 -15.21 -16.75 -4.45
N GLU A 360 -15.70 -16.56 -3.22
CA GLU A 360 -17.12 -16.70 -2.90
C GLU A 360 -18.01 -15.69 -3.61
N GLU A 361 -17.57 -14.43 -3.74
CA GLU A 361 -18.38 -13.40 -4.42
C GLU A 361 -18.52 -13.65 -5.92
N ARG A 362 -17.43 -14.09 -6.57
CA ARG A 362 -17.41 -14.35 -8.04
C ARG A 362 -18.23 -15.57 -8.43
N LEU A 363 -18.52 -16.43 -7.48
CA LEU A 363 -19.26 -17.67 -7.67
C LEU A 363 -20.57 -17.70 -6.88
N LYS A 364 -21.06 -16.55 -6.41
CA LYS A 364 -22.27 -16.44 -5.58
C LYS A 364 -23.54 -17.02 -6.23
N ASP A 365 -23.51 -17.22 -7.54
CA ASP A 365 -24.57 -17.84 -8.34
C ASP A 365 -24.53 -19.38 -8.36
N ASP A 366 -23.45 -20.00 -7.85
CA ASP A 366 -23.23 -21.45 -7.84
C ASP A 366 -22.68 -21.92 -6.47
N PRO A 367 -23.57 -22.10 -5.46
CA PRO A 367 -23.17 -22.50 -4.11
C PRO A 367 -22.42 -23.84 -4.05
N ASP A 368 -22.78 -24.81 -4.89
CA ASP A 368 -22.11 -26.10 -4.95
C ASP A 368 -20.66 -25.95 -5.38
N LEU A 369 -20.42 -25.11 -6.39
CA LEU A 369 -19.08 -24.85 -6.88
C LEU A 369 -18.22 -24.09 -5.86
N ILE A 370 -18.82 -23.14 -5.12
CA ILE A 370 -18.11 -22.49 -4.00
C ILE A 370 -17.62 -23.55 -3.03
N LEU A 371 -18.50 -24.43 -2.56
CA LEU A 371 -18.16 -25.46 -1.58
C LEU A 371 -17.08 -26.42 -2.08
N ASP A 372 -17.12 -26.82 -3.36
CA ASP A 372 -16.09 -27.69 -3.95
C ASP A 372 -14.70 -27.01 -4.00
N ILE A 373 -14.65 -25.70 -4.29
CA ILE A 373 -13.39 -24.93 -4.31
C ILE A 373 -12.89 -24.65 -2.89
N ILE A 374 -13.78 -24.32 -1.97
CA ILE A 374 -13.44 -24.09 -0.57
C ILE A 374 -12.89 -25.36 0.07
N HIS A 375 -13.50 -26.53 -0.18
CA HIS A 375 -12.96 -27.80 0.28
C HIS A 375 -11.56 -28.07 -0.27
N ALA A 376 -11.34 -27.82 -1.58
CA ALA A 376 -10.02 -27.97 -2.19
C ALA A 376 -8.97 -27.03 -1.57
N LEU A 377 -9.35 -25.78 -1.25
CA LEU A 377 -8.49 -24.83 -0.55
C LEU A 377 -8.18 -25.28 0.88
N ASN A 378 -9.18 -25.73 1.63
CA ASN A 378 -9.01 -26.24 2.99
C ASN A 378 -8.12 -27.48 3.01
N GLN A 379 -8.26 -28.38 2.04
CA GLN A 379 -7.39 -29.53 1.87
C GLN A 379 -5.94 -29.10 1.59
N TRP A 380 -5.72 -28.17 0.68
CA TRP A 380 -4.37 -27.63 0.44
C TRP A 380 -3.78 -26.96 1.68
N MET A 381 -4.59 -26.16 2.38
CA MET A 381 -4.19 -25.46 3.59
C MET A 381 -3.79 -26.45 4.68
N TYR A 382 -4.55 -27.53 4.87
CA TYR A 382 -4.20 -28.58 5.82
C TYR A 382 -2.89 -29.29 5.46
N GLU A 383 -2.70 -29.66 4.20
CA GLU A 383 -1.49 -30.37 3.73
C GLU A 383 -0.22 -29.50 3.81
N THR A 384 -0.36 -28.17 3.73
CA THR A 384 0.77 -27.23 3.71
C THR A 384 1.05 -26.58 5.06
N TRP A 385 0.00 -26.11 5.73
CA TRP A 385 0.07 -25.31 6.95
C TRP A 385 -0.42 -26.03 8.19
N GLN A 386 -1.25 -27.07 8.04
CA GLN A 386 -2.09 -27.63 9.11
C GLN A 386 -3.04 -26.56 9.70
N PHE A 387 -4.13 -26.98 10.34
CA PHE A 387 -5.02 -26.04 11.01
C PHE A 387 -4.55 -25.64 12.41
N ASN A 388 -3.66 -26.45 12.98
CA ASN A 388 -2.98 -26.18 14.22
C ASN A 388 -1.53 -26.68 14.11
N TYR A 389 -0.60 -25.77 13.87
CA TYR A 389 0.82 -26.10 13.74
C TYR A 389 1.57 -25.71 15.01
N GLU A 390 2.15 -26.72 15.65
CA GLU A 390 2.91 -26.63 16.92
C GLU A 390 2.19 -25.90 18.06
N ASP A 391 0.85 -25.87 18.07
CA ASP A 391 0.04 -25.10 19.02
C ASP A 391 0.39 -23.60 19.06
N ARG A 392 0.92 -23.07 17.95
CA ARG A 392 1.33 -21.66 17.79
C ARG A 392 0.72 -20.96 16.57
N ILE A 393 0.49 -21.69 15.48
CA ILE A 393 -0.12 -21.14 14.26
C ILE A 393 -1.48 -21.80 14.07
N PHE A 394 -2.55 -20.99 14.13
CA PHE A 394 -3.93 -21.44 13.99
C PHE A 394 -4.48 -21.00 12.63
N SER A 395 -4.28 -21.83 11.60
CA SER A 395 -4.80 -21.55 10.26
C SER A 395 -6.32 -21.62 10.24
N THR A 396 -6.95 -20.74 9.48
CA THR A 396 -8.41 -20.55 9.44
C THR A 396 -9.03 -21.22 8.21
N PRO A 397 -9.47 -22.49 8.31
CA PRO A 397 -10.23 -23.08 7.21
C PRO A 397 -11.49 -22.27 6.93
N VAL A 398 -11.79 -22.09 5.65
CA VAL A 398 -12.93 -21.30 5.18
C VAL A 398 -14.18 -22.16 5.21
N ILE A 399 -15.29 -21.63 5.73
CA ILE A 399 -16.59 -22.29 5.66
C ILE A 399 -17.59 -21.38 4.95
N ASN A 400 -18.18 -21.89 3.87
CA ASN A 400 -19.30 -21.22 3.20
C ASN A 400 -20.63 -21.82 3.69
N LEU A 401 -21.55 -20.96 4.12
CA LEU A 401 -22.84 -21.39 4.69
C LEU A 401 -23.93 -21.63 3.64
N GLY A 402 -23.59 -21.61 2.33
CA GLY A 402 -24.59 -21.66 1.27
C GLY A 402 -25.46 -22.91 1.26
N ILE A 403 -24.90 -24.03 1.70
CA ILE A 403 -25.62 -25.29 1.94
C ILE A 403 -25.26 -25.75 3.35
N VAL A 404 -26.17 -25.57 4.31
CA VAL A 404 -25.89 -25.74 5.75
C VAL A 404 -25.40 -27.15 6.08
N ASP A 405 -25.99 -28.19 5.48
CA ASP A 405 -25.56 -29.58 5.71
C ASP A 405 -24.10 -29.79 5.27
N ARG A 406 -23.70 -29.26 4.11
CA ARG A 406 -22.31 -29.33 3.63
C ARG A 406 -21.37 -28.45 4.46
N ALA A 407 -21.84 -27.32 4.98
CA ALA A 407 -21.06 -26.48 5.88
C ALA A 407 -20.75 -27.20 7.21
N LEU A 408 -21.69 -28.00 7.72
CA LEU A 408 -21.50 -28.85 8.89
C LEU A 408 -20.54 -30.00 8.61
N GLU A 409 -20.66 -30.67 7.45
CA GLU A 409 -19.73 -31.71 7.01
C GLU A 409 -18.29 -31.16 6.90
N GLU A 410 -18.14 -29.97 6.30
CA GLU A 410 -16.83 -29.32 6.17
C GLU A 410 -16.26 -28.91 7.54
N LEU A 411 -17.10 -28.37 8.43
CA LEU A 411 -16.70 -28.04 9.80
C LEU A 411 -16.22 -29.28 10.54
N GLU A 412 -16.95 -30.40 10.48
CA GLU A 412 -16.56 -31.68 11.08
C GLU A 412 -15.20 -32.13 10.54
N TRP A 413 -15.02 -32.11 9.21
CA TRP A 413 -13.78 -32.47 8.55
C TRP A 413 -12.59 -31.60 9.02
N CYS A 414 -12.80 -30.29 9.20
CA CYS A 414 -11.81 -29.36 9.73
C CYS A 414 -11.47 -29.61 11.21
N LEU A 415 -12.49 -29.87 12.04
CA LEU A 415 -12.33 -30.14 13.47
C LEU A 415 -11.56 -31.44 13.73
N GLU A 416 -11.85 -32.51 12.97
CA GLU A 416 -11.08 -33.76 13.00
C GLU A 416 -9.59 -33.56 12.70
N ARG A 417 -9.26 -32.47 11.99
CA ARG A 417 -7.91 -32.07 11.59
C ARG A 417 -7.31 -30.98 12.48
N GLY A 418 -7.93 -30.74 13.63
CA GLY A 418 -7.39 -29.89 14.69
C GLY A 418 -7.66 -28.40 14.53
N ALA A 419 -8.60 -28.00 13.66
CA ALA A 419 -8.99 -26.60 13.55
C ALA A 419 -9.42 -25.99 14.90
N LYS A 420 -8.87 -24.82 15.22
CA LYS A 420 -9.16 -24.07 16.45
C LYS A 420 -10.08 -22.88 16.23
N THR A 421 -10.41 -22.59 14.98
CA THR A 421 -11.28 -21.52 14.51
C THR A 421 -11.66 -21.82 13.06
N VAL A 422 -12.61 -21.06 12.52
CA VAL A 422 -13.02 -21.09 11.10
C VAL A 422 -13.20 -19.68 10.57
N LEU A 423 -13.03 -19.48 9.27
CA LEU A 423 -13.30 -18.21 8.58
C LEU A 423 -14.66 -18.28 7.87
N VAL A 424 -15.56 -17.35 8.23
CA VAL A 424 -16.81 -17.11 7.52
C VAL A 424 -16.78 -15.69 6.95
N ARG A 425 -17.07 -15.54 5.66
CA ARG A 425 -17.07 -14.23 4.99
C ARG A 425 -18.15 -13.29 5.58
N PRO A 426 -17.81 -12.02 5.91
CA PRO A 426 -18.78 -11.03 6.42
C PRO A 426 -19.66 -10.46 5.30
N ALA A 427 -20.54 -11.31 4.76
CA ALA A 427 -21.40 -10.99 3.64
C ALA A 427 -22.74 -11.75 3.72
N PRO A 428 -23.77 -11.34 2.96
CA PRO A 428 -24.93 -12.18 2.74
C PRO A 428 -24.56 -13.57 2.21
N VAL A 429 -25.15 -14.61 2.79
CA VAL A 429 -24.83 -16.01 2.47
C VAL A 429 -25.45 -16.38 1.12
N PRO A 430 -24.66 -16.77 0.10
CA PRO A 430 -25.20 -17.19 -1.19
C PRO A 430 -26.05 -18.46 -1.05
N GLY A 431 -26.95 -18.68 -2.00
CA GLY A 431 -27.83 -19.85 -1.99
C GLY A 431 -28.56 -19.99 -3.31
N TYR A 432 -29.23 -21.12 -3.53
CA TYR A 432 -29.91 -21.43 -4.80
C TYR A 432 -30.99 -20.43 -5.21
N ARG A 433 -31.49 -19.62 -4.27
CA ARG A 433 -32.57 -18.65 -4.48
C ARG A 433 -32.13 -17.21 -4.19
N GLY A 434 -30.83 -16.94 -4.29
CA GLY A 434 -30.24 -15.67 -3.91
C GLY A 434 -29.64 -15.71 -2.51
N THR A 435 -29.28 -14.52 -2.02
CA THR A 435 -28.57 -14.38 -0.75
C THR A 435 -29.52 -14.35 0.45
N ARG A 436 -29.02 -14.79 1.61
CA ARG A 436 -29.74 -14.87 2.87
C ARG A 436 -28.92 -14.24 3.99
N SER A 437 -29.58 -13.84 5.07
CA SER A 437 -28.86 -13.29 6.22
C SER A 437 -28.34 -14.41 7.13
N LEU A 438 -27.04 -14.39 7.41
CA LEU A 438 -26.38 -15.35 8.30
C LEU A 438 -26.90 -15.34 9.76
N GLY A 439 -27.70 -14.32 10.13
CA GLY A 439 -28.34 -14.25 11.44
C GLY A 439 -29.66 -15.02 11.57
N LEU A 440 -30.19 -15.57 10.47
CA LEU A 440 -31.48 -16.28 10.47
C LEU A 440 -31.38 -17.67 11.11
N PRO A 441 -32.48 -18.22 11.64
CA PRO A 441 -32.49 -19.52 12.32
C PRO A 441 -31.99 -20.71 11.49
N GLU A 442 -32.03 -20.60 10.16
CA GLU A 442 -31.52 -21.64 9.27
C GLU A 442 -30.01 -21.92 9.47
N PHE A 443 -29.25 -20.96 9.99
CA PHE A 443 -27.81 -21.08 10.25
C PHE A 443 -27.49 -21.45 11.72
N ASP A 444 -28.49 -21.52 12.61
CA ASP A 444 -28.29 -21.91 14.01
C ASP A 444 -27.60 -23.27 14.17
N PRO A 445 -27.87 -24.32 13.35
CA PRO A 445 -27.15 -25.58 13.46
C PRO A 445 -25.62 -25.40 13.34
N PHE A 446 -25.16 -24.54 12.44
CA PHE A 446 -23.74 -24.24 12.28
C PHE A 446 -23.17 -23.48 13.49
N TRP A 447 -23.88 -22.45 13.96
CA TRP A 447 -23.47 -21.70 15.15
C TRP A 447 -23.39 -22.58 16.40
N ALA A 448 -24.38 -23.45 16.61
CA ALA A 448 -24.41 -24.40 17.70
C ALA A 448 -23.24 -25.39 17.61
N ALA A 449 -22.90 -25.87 16.42
CA ALA A 449 -21.76 -26.77 16.21
C ALA A 449 -20.42 -26.09 16.57
N CYS A 450 -20.22 -24.82 16.21
CA CYS A 450 -19.03 -24.07 16.63
C CYS A 450 -18.97 -23.89 18.16
N VAL A 451 -20.11 -23.63 18.81
CA VAL A 451 -20.22 -23.52 20.28
C VAL A 451 -19.89 -24.85 20.95
N GLU A 452 -20.44 -25.97 20.46
CA GLU A 452 -20.18 -27.31 20.98
C GLU A 452 -18.71 -27.70 20.83
N ALA A 453 -18.10 -27.39 19.68
CA ALA A 453 -16.68 -27.55 19.46
C ALA A 453 -15.81 -26.60 20.31
N GLY A 454 -16.40 -25.55 20.86
CA GLY A 454 -15.73 -24.57 21.69
C GLY A 454 -14.72 -23.71 20.92
N ILE A 455 -14.99 -23.44 19.64
CA ILE A 455 -14.14 -22.62 18.77
C ILE A 455 -14.81 -21.29 18.41
N PRO A 456 -14.06 -20.18 18.25
CA PRO A 456 -14.59 -18.96 17.69
C PRO A 456 -14.79 -19.05 16.16
N VAL A 457 -15.57 -18.11 15.63
CA VAL A 457 -15.74 -17.86 14.20
C VAL A 457 -15.06 -16.54 13.85
N CYS A 458 -14.07 -16.57 12.98
CA CYS A 458 -13.44 -15.37 12.45
C CYS A 458 -14.23 -14.82 11.24
N MET A 459 -14.34 -13.50 11.18
CA MET A 459 -14.88 -12.74 10.07
C MET A 459 -13.86 -11.68 9.66
N HIS A 460 -13.21 -11.95 8.53
CA HIS A 460 -12.11 -11.15 8.02
C HIS A 460 -12.57 -10.22 6.90
N ALA A 461 -11.95 -9.05 6.71
CA ALA A 461 -12.27 -8.20 5.57
C ALA A 461 -12.08 -8.98 4.25
N SER A 462 -12.99 -8.74 3.30
CA SER A 462 -13.14 -9.57 2.10
C SER A 462 -13.93 -8.84 1.02
N ASP A 463 -13.88 -9.34 -0.23
CA ASP A 463 -14.86 -8.99 -1.26
C ASP A 463 -16.25 -9.48 -0.82
N SER A 464 -17.01 -8.58 -0.21
CA SER A 464 -18.32 -8.87 0.40
C SER A 464 -19.49 -8.50 -0.52
N GLY A 465 -19.21 -8.20 -1.80
CA GLY A 465 -20.22 -7.91 -2.83
C GLY A 465 -20.78 -6.49 -2.84
N TYR A 466 -20.25 -5.57 -2.01
CA TYR A 466 -20.76 -4.20 -1.92
C TYR A 466 -20.50 -3.35 -3.17
N SER A 467 -19.56 -3.77 -4.04
CA SER A 467 -19.38 -3.16 -5.37
C SER A 467 -20.67 -3.12 -6.18
N GLN A 468 -21.61 -4.04 -5.96
CA GLN A 468 -22.90 -4.02 -6.66
C GLN A 468 -23.68 -2.72 -6.46
N TYR A 469 -23.58 -2.08 -5.28
CA TYR A 469 -24.26 -0.81 -4.98
C TYR A 469 -23.41 0.40 -5.41
N LEU A 470 -22.09 0.27 -5.32
CA LEU A 470 -21.17 1.36 -5.64
C LEU A 470 -21.05 1.57 -7.16
N ASN A 471 -21.23 0.51 -7.93
CA ASN A 471 -21.25 0.52 -9.40
C ASN A 471 -22.43 1.30 -10.00
N ASP A 472 -23.43 1.68 -9.20
CA ASP A 472 -24.49 2.60 -9.65
C ASP A 472 -24.00 4.06 -9.72
N TRP A 473 -22.90 4.39 -9.03
CA TRP A 473 -22.34 5.74 -8.90
C TRP A 473 -21.01 5.93 -9.64
N GLU A 474 -20.29 4.85 -9.92
CA GLU A 474 -19.01 4.82 -10.65
C GLU A 474 -19.06 3.74 -11.74
N PRO A 475 -18.18 3.75 -12.76
CA PRO A 475 -18.16 2.70 -13.78
C PRO A 475 -18.17 1.30 -13.16
N ALA A 476 -19.01 0.43 -13.71
CA ALA A 476 -19.20 -0.92 -13.21
C ALA A 476 -17.92 -1.75 -13.37
N GLU A 477 -17.15 -1.85 -12.29
CA GLU A 477 -15.95 -2.66 -12.19
C GLU A 477 -16.12 -3.71 -11.09
N GLU A 478 -15.33 -4.78 -11.13
CA GLU A 478 -15.22 -5.68 -9.98
C GLU A 478 -14.66 -4.93 -8.76
N PHE A 479 -14.78 -5.51 -7.56
CA PHE A 479 -14.08 -4.96 -6.41
C PHE A 479 -12.56 -5.08 -6.61
N LEU A 480 -11.83 -3.98 -6.43
CA LEU A 480 -10.37 -3.90 -6.59
C LEU A 480 -9.73 -3.29 -5.34
N PRO A 481 -9.35 -4.11 -4.33
CA PRO A 481 -8.84 -3.60 -3.05
C PRO A 481 -7.57 -2.75 -3.20
N PHE A 482 -6.72 -3.05 -4.19
CA PHE A 482 -5.47 -2.33 -4.45
C PHE A 482 -5.61 -1.11 -5.37
N LYS A 483 -6.84 -0.70 -5.71
CA LYS A 483 -7.13 0.52 -6.47
C LYS A 483 -8.30 1.27 -5.85
N PRO A 484 -8.16 1.75 -4.61
CA PRO A 484 -9.25 2.46 -3.94
C PRO A 484 -9.60 3.75 -4.69
N THR A 485 -10.90 4.04 -4.81
CA THR A 485 -11.40 5.36 -5.23
C THR A 485 -11.84 6.13 -4.00
N ALA A 486 -11.73 7.47 -4.03
CA ALA A 486 -12.18 8.31 -2.93
C ALA A 486 -13.67 8.06 -2.60
N PHE A 487 -14.51 7.87 -3.63
CA PHE A 487 -15.92 7.55 -3.44
C PHE A 487 -16.09 6.20 -2.75
N ARG A 488 -15.43 5.13 -3.20
CA ARG A 488 -15.55 3.80 -2.56
C ARG A 488 -15.08 3.81 -1.10
N MET A 489 -13.97 4.48 -0.81
CA MET A 489 -13.47 4.62 0.57
C MET A 489 -14.49 5.27 1.50
N VAL A 490 -15.22 6.29 1.03
CA VAL A 490 -16.22 7.01 1.84
C VAL A 490 -17.59 6.30 1.84
N ALA A 491 -18.07 5.86 0.67
CA ALA A 491 -19.42 5.35 0.48
C ALA A 491 -19.56 3.88 0.91
N MET A 492 -18.52 3.07 0.74
CA MET A 492 -18.48 1.70 1.27
C MET A 492 -18.10 1.74 2.75
N GLY A 493 -17.05 2.48 3.10
CA GLY A 493 -16.52 2.54 4.46
C GLY A 493 -16.38 1.14 5.08
N LYS A 494 -17.00 0.95 6.25
CA LYS A 494 -17.01 -0.29 7.02
C LYS A 494 -18.35 -1.04 6.96
N ARG A 495 -19.19 -0.75 5.96
CA ARG A 495 -20.53 -1.33 5.84
C ARG A 495 -20.59 -2.87 5.84
N PRO A 496 -19.68 -3.61 5.18
CA PRO A 496 -19.77 -5.07 5.16
C PRO A 496 -19.81 -5.70 6.57
N ILE A 497 -18.90 -5.29 7.45
CA ILE A 497 -18.86 -5.82 8.82
C ILE A 497 -19.98 -5.24 9.68
N GLU A 498 -20.33 -3.96 9.50
CA GLU A 498 -21.41 -3.29 10.23
C GLU A 498 -22.75 -4.01 9.97
N ASP A 499 -23.07 -4.26 8.70
CA ASP A 499 -24.29 -4.94 8.28
C ASP A 499 -24.27 -6.43 8.68
N THR A 500 -23.10 -7.07 8.67
CA THR A 500 -22.93 -8.46 9.15
C THR A 500 -23.23 -8.57 10.64
N MET A 501 -22.70 -7.65 11.46
CA MET A 501 -22.94 -7.64 12.90
C MET A 501 -24.38 -7.21 13.22
N ALA A 502 -24.94 -6.26 12.46
CA ALA A 502 -26.35 -5.94 12.52
C ALA A 502 -27.21 -7.17 12.21
N ALA A 503 -26.89 -7.95 11.18
CA ALA A 503 -27.61 -9.18 10.84
C ALA A 503 -27.56 -10.22 11.98
N LEU A 504 -26.39 -10.48 12.55
CA LEU A 504 -26.23 -11.43 13.66
C LEU A 504 -27.03 -11.04 14.91
N VAL A 505 -27.10 -9.74 15.21
CA VAL A 505 -27.83 -9.20 16.37
C VAL A 505 -29.33 -9.11 16.09
N CYS A 506 -29.72 -8.39 15.04
CA CYS A 506 -31.12 -8.09 14.74
C CYS A 506 -31.92 -9.35 14.38
N HIS A 507 -31.32 -10.31 13.68
CA HIS A 507 -31.98 -11.58 13.40
C HIS A 507 -31.80 -12.62 14.51
N GLY A 508 -31.17 -12.25 15.64
CA GLY A 508 -31.19 -13.00 16.88
C GLY A 508 -30.22 -14.19 16.98
N ALA A 509 -29.25 -14.33 16.07
CA ALA A 509 -28.28 -15.42 16.12
C ALA A 509 -27.45 -15.39 17.41
N LEU A 510 -26.98 -14.20 17.84
CA LEU A 510 -26.24 -14.07 19.10
C LEU A 510 -27.10 -14.30 20.35
N THR A 511 -28.42 -14.11 20.26
CA THR A 511 -29.34 -14.39 21.36
C THR A 511 -29.66 -15.88 21.46
N ARG A 512 -29.89 -16.54 20.33
CA ARG A 512 -30.16 -17.99 20.28
C ARG A 512 -28.90 -18.82 20.59
N ASN A 513 -27.72 -18.28 20.28
CA ASN A 513 -26.42 -18.89 20.53
C ASN A 513 -25.56 -17.99 21.44
N PRO A 514 -25.90 -17.86 22.75
CA PRO A 514 -25.26 -16.89 23.64
C PRO A 514 -23.77 -17.16 23.90
N ASP A 515 -23.34 -18.40 23.69
CA ASP A 515 -21.94 -18.82 23.81
C ASP A 515 -21.14 -18.72 22.51
N LEU A 516 -21.77 -18.28 21.40
CA LEU A 516 -21.06 -18.02 20.16
C LEU A 516 -20.03 -16.90 20.37
N ARG A 517 -18.85 -17.08 19.79
CA ARG A 517 -17.76 -16.11 19.80
C ARG A 517 -17.42 -15.75 18.36
N VAL A 518 -17.55 -14.47 18.01
CA VAL A 518 -17.31 -13.97 16.66
C VAL A 518 -16.20 -12.93 16.71
N LEU A 519 -15.18 -13.08 15.87
CA LEU A 519 -14.02 -12.20 15.82
C LEU A 519 -14.06 -11.38 14.54
N SER A 520 -14.18 -10.06 14.68
CA SER A 520 -14.05 -9.11 13.58
C SER A 520 -12.57 -8.77 13.40
N ILE A 521 -11.96 -9.28 12.33
CA ILE A 521 -10.53 -9.16 12.01
C ILE A 521 -10.33 -8.30 10.75
N GLU A 522 -9.28 -7.47 10.69
CA GLU A 522 -8.97 -6.53 9.61
C GLU A 522 -10.10 -5.52 9.21
N ASN A 523 -11.12 -5.39 10.04
CA ASN A 523 -12.30 -4.56 9.74
C ASN A 523 -12.25 -3.18 10.43
N GLY A 524 -11.27 -2.94 11.28
CA GLY A 524 -11.17 -1.76 12.14
C GLY A 524 -12.27 -1.71 13.21
N ALA A 525 -12.32 -0.60 13.95
CA ALA A 525 -13.22 -0.42 15.08
C ALA A 525 -14.23 0.73 14.93
N SER A 526 -14.02 1.63 13.96
CA SER A 526 -14.81 2.87 13.80
C SER A 526 -16.31 2.68 13.49
N TRP A 527 -16.72 1.50 13.05
CA TRP A 527 -18.13 1.14 12.79
C TRP A 527 -18.92 0.86 14.08
N VAL A 528 -18.27 0.40 15.15
CA VAL A 528 -18.96 -0.04 16.38
C VAL A 528 -19.75 1.09 17.07
N PRO A 529 -19.21 2.31 17.25
CA PRO A 529 -19.95 3.41 17.88
C PRO A 529 -21.21 3.78 17.11
N TYR A 530 -21.14 3.78 15.77
CA TYR A 530 -22.27 4.10 14.91
C TYR A 530 -23.32 2.98 14.93
N LEU A 531 -22.90 1.72 14.87
CA LEU A 531 -23.81 0.58 15.03
C LEU A 531 -24.53 0.61 16.38
N PHE A 532 -23.82 0.93 17.48
CA PHE A 532 -24.43 1.05 18.81
C PHE A 532 -25.39 2.24 18.90
N TYR A 533 -25.14 3.32 18.18
CA TYR A 533 -26.10 4.41 18.05
C TYR A 533 -27.38 3.92 17.35
N GLN A 534 -27.25 3.22 16.21
CA GLN A 534 -28.39 2.65 15.48
C GLN A 534 -29.17 1.66 16.33
N PHE A 535 -28.49 0.72 17.02
CA PHE A 535 -29.13 -0.23 17.92
C PHE A 535 -29.94 0.47 19.02
N ARG A 536 -29.40 1.50 19.68
CA ARG A 536 -30.14 2.27 20.69
C ARG A 536 -31.37 2.95 20.09
N ASP A 537 -31.21 3.60 18.95
CA ASP A 537 -32.29 4.35 18.30
C ASP A 537 -33.41 3.41 17.84
N VAL A 538 -33.09 2.31 17.16
CA VAL A 538 -34.08 1.34 16.66
C VAL A 538 -34.70 0.56 17.82
N TYR A 539 -33.92 0.10 18.80
CA TYR A 539 -34.45 -0.61 19.97
C TYR A 539 -35.42 0.25 20.78
N SER A 540 -35.19 1.58 20.86
CA SER A 540 -36.14 2.49 21.53
C SER A 540 -37.50 2.61 20.82
N LYS A 541 -37.54 2.34 19.50
CA LYS A 541 -38.74 2.47 18.66
C LYS A 541 -39.45 1.13 18.42
N MET A 542 -38.68 0.05 18.31
CA MET A 542 -39.14 -1.27 17.92
C MET A 542 -38.55 -2.36 18.82
N PRO A 543 -38.67 -2.26 20.16
CA PRO A 543 -38.05 -3.24 21.06
C PRO A 543 -38.58 -4.67 20.86
N GLN A 544 -39.81 -4.82 20.37
CA GLN A 544 -40.42 -6.13 20.09
C GLN A 544 -39.75 -6.90 18.93
N GLU A 545 -39.00 -6.20 18.08
CA GLU A 545 -38.24 -6.84 16.98
C GLU A 545 -36.89 -7.40 17.46
N PHE A 546 -36.50 -7.13 18.72
CA PHE A 546 -35.26 -7.63 19.29
C PHE A 546 -35.56 -8.66 20.39
N PRO A 547 -34.96 -9.87 20.31
CA PRO A 547 -35.13 -10.88 21.37
C PRO A 547 -34.60 -10.45 22.74
N GLU A 548 -33.59 -9.57 22.78
CA GLU A 548 -32.99 -8.99 23.98
C GLU A 548 -32.38 -7.61 23.65
N ASP A 549 -31.71 -6.95 24.61
CA ASP A 549 -30.95 -5.72 24.31
C ASP A 549 -29.84 -6.00 23.26
N PRO A 550 -29.89 -5.37 22.06
CA PRO A 550 -28.93 -5.65 20.99
C PRO A 550 -27.47 -5.35 21.36
N ILE A 551 -27.22 -4.33 22.19
CA ILE A 551 -25.86 -4.00 22.63
C ILE A 551 -25.37 -5.05 23.62
N ALA A 552 -26.25 -5.54 24.51
CA ALA A 552 -25.89 -6.62 25.42
C ALA A 552 -25.57 -7.92 24.66
N ALA A 553 -26.37 -8.26 23.64
CA ALA A 553 -26.12 -9.40 22.75
C ALA A 553 -24.76 -9.29 22.05
N PHE A 554 -24.45 -8.12 21.49
CA PHE A 554 -23.17 -7.85 20.84
C PHE A 554 -21.98 -8.00 21.80
N LYS A 555 -21.99 -7.29 22.94
CA LYS A 555 -20.88 -7.28 23.90
C LYS A 555 -20.59 -8.66 24.50
N ARG A 556 -21.58 -9.54 24.54
CA ARG A 556 -21.43 -10.88 25.10
C ARG A 556 -20.47 -11.75 24.28
N GLY A 557 -20.58 -11.72 22.95
CA GLY A 557 -19.91 -12.67 22.06
C GLY A 557 -18.97 -12.09 20.99
N VAL A 558 -19.02 -10.78 20.72
CA VAL A 558 -18.23 -10.19 19.63
C VAL A 558 -16.91 -9.63 20.13
N TYR A 559 -15.82 -10.05 19.48
CA TYR A 559 -14.47 -9.53 19.63
C TYR A 559 -14.14 -8.64 18.44
N VAL A 560 -13.46 -7.54 18.68
CA VAL A 560 -13.06 -6.57 17.66
C VAL A 560 -11.55 -6.45 17.70
N ALA A 561 -10.90 -6.66 16.55
CA ALA A 561 -9.55 -6.19 16.29
C ALA A 561 -9.64 -4.76 15.71
N PRO A 562 -9.38 -3.71 16.51
CA PRO A 562 -9.24 -2.36 15.97
C PRO A 562 -8.09 -2.33 14.96
N PHE A 563 -8.12 -1.38 14.04
CA PHE A 563 -6.89 -1.10 13.31
C PHE A 563 -5.84 -0.55 14.27
N TRP A 564 -4.57 -0.74 13.95
CA TRP A 564 -3.50 -0.33 14.84
C TRP A 564 -3.48 1.21 15.06
N GLU A 565 -4.08 2.01 14.16
CA GLU A 565 -4.31 3.45 14.33
C GLU A 565 -5.60 3.83 15.09
N ASP A 566 -6.50 2.88 15.36
CA ASP A 566 -7.73 3.14 16.11
C ASP A 566 -7.43 3.31 17.62
N ASN A 567 -8.31 4.01 18.34
CA ASN A 567 -8.17 4.19 19.78
C ASN A 567 -8.65 2.95 20.56
N PHE A 568 -7.72 2.10 20.96
CA PHE A 568 -7.99 0.86 21.71
C PHE A 568 -8.67 1.10 23.06
N LYS A 569 -8.32 2.17 23.78
CA LYS A 569 -8.94 2.50 25.07
C LYS A 569 -10.40 2.88 24.92
N GLN A 570 -10.73 3.68 23.91
CA GLN A 570 -12.10 4.04 23.59
C GLN A 570 -12.92 2.79 23.23
N MET A 571 -12.34 1.87 22.46
CA MET A 571 -13.00 0.61 22.16
C MET A 571 -13.19 -0.24 23.43
N ALA A 572 -12.17 -0.35 24.28
CA ALA A 572 -12.25 -1.08 25.54
C ALA A 572 -13.32 -0.50 26.48
N ASP A 573 -13.47 0.83 26.54
CA ASP A 573 -14.54 1.49 27.31
C ASP A 573 -15.93 1.20 26.70
N LEU A 574 -15.99 1.07 25.37
CA LEU A 574 -17.24 0.87 24.66
C LEU A 574 -17.75 -0.57 24.76
N ILE A 575 -16.90 -1.58 24.51
CA ILE A 575 -17.30 -3.00 24.42
C ILE A 575 -16.76 -3.88 25.57
N GLY A 576 -15.89 -3.32 26.42
CA GLY A 576 -15.17 -4.05 27.46
C GLY A 576 -13.79 -4.51 26.97
N VAL A 577 -12.77 -4.34 27.81
CA VAL A 577 -11.38 -4.71 27.45
C VAL A 577 -11.23 -6.17 27.06
N ASP A 578 -12.05 -7.07 27.61
CA ASP A 578 -12.05 -8.52 27.32
C ASP A 578 -12.60 -8.87 25.92
N ARG A 579 -12.98 -7.87 25.13
CA ARG A 579 -13.49 -8.00 23.75
C ARG A 579 -12.63 -7.28 22.72
N VAL A 580 -11.56 -6.64 23.15
CA VAL A 580 -10.61 -5.95 22.27
C VAL A 580 -9.38 -6.85 22.09
N ILE A 581 -9.00 -7.11 20.85
CA ILE A 581 -7.88 -7.98 20.52
C ILE A 581 -6.90 -7.27 19.59
N PHE A 582 -5.63 -7.62 19.70
CA PHE A 582 -4.57 -7.15 18.84
C PHE A 582 -4.48 -7.99 17.55
N GLY A 583 -4.37 -7.34 16.39
CA GLY A 583 -3.99 -7.97 15.13
C GLY A 583 -2.97 -7.10 14.39
N SER A 584 -1.91 -7.70 13.83
CA SER A 584 -0.86 -6.95 13.11
C SER A 584 -1.06 -6.89 11.60
N ASP A 585 -1.83 -7.82 11.03
CA ASP A 585 -2.00 -8.00 9.59
C ASP A 585 -0.66 -8.27 8.86
N TRP A 586 0.25 -8.97 9.51
CA TRP A 586 1.54 -9.33 8.91
C TRP A 586 1.35 -10.50 7.92
N PRO A 587 1.93 -10.52 6.69
CA PRO A 587 2.91 -9.61 6.09
C PRO A 587 2.32 -8.57 5.12
N HIS A 588 1.07 -8.17 5.27
CA HIS A 588 0.48 -7.21 4.34
C HIS A 588 1.13 -5.83 4.49
N PRO A 589 1.18 -5.03 3.41
CA PRO A 589 1.81 -3.71 3.47
C PRO A 589 1.06 -2.71 4.35
N GLU A 590 -0.25 -2.88 4.54
CA GLU A 590 -1.12 -2.12 5.44
C GLU A 590 -0.94 -2.48 6.93
N GLY A 591 -0.43 -3.67 7.24
CA GLY A 591 -0.16 -4.14 8.58
C GLY A 591 1.07 -3.52 9.25
N LEU A 592 1.51 -4.09 10.38
CA LEU A 592 2.68 -3.66 11.15
C LEU A 592 3.93 -4.52 10.82
N ALA A 593 5.04 -3.87 10.52
CA ALA A 593 6.36 -4.49 10.36
C ALA A 593 6.99 -4.88 11.69
N ASP A 594 6.69 -4.15 12.77
CA ASP A 594 7.09 -4.46 14.15
C ASP A 594 5.86 -4.54 15.08
N PRO A 595 5.15 -5.69 15.07
CA PRO A 595 3.87 -5.90 15.76
C PRO A 595 3.88 -5.54 17.25
N ILE A 596 4.98 -5.84 17.96
CA ILE A 596 5.06 -5.68 19.42
C ILE A 596 5.20 -4.22 19.88
N ARG A 597 5.49 -3.28 18.97
CA ARG A 597 5.54 -1.84 19.31
C ARG A 597 4.19 -1.24 19.62
N LEU A 598 3.09 -1.90 19.25
CA LEU A 598 1.74 -1.42 19.51
C LEU A 598 1.50 -1.13 21.00
N VAL A 599 2.23 -1.78 21.92
CA VAL A 599 2.15 -1.49 23.36
C VAL A 599 2.37 -0.01 23.70
N ASP A 600 3.21 0.70 22.94
CA ASP A 600 3.43 2.15 23.13
C ASP A 600 2.14 2.93 22.81
N ASP A 601 1.50 2.61 21.68
CA ASP A 601 0.25 3.22 21.24
C ASP A 601 -0.90 2.87 22.23
N LEU A 602 -0.95 1.63 22.74
CA LEU A 602 -1.92 1.21 23.76
C LEU A 602 -1.77 1.99 25.07
N GLN A 603 -0.52 2.22 25.50
CA GLN A 603 -0.22 3.01 26.68
C GLN A 603 -0.59 4.50 26.46
N GLU A 604 -0.28 5.05 25.28
CA GLU A 604 -0.65 6.43 24.91
C GLU A 604 -2.18 6.62 24.85
N HIS A 605 -2.93 5.62 24.38
CA HIS A 605 -4.38 5.59 24.44
C HIS A 605 -4.94 5.56 25.88
N GLY A 606 -4.11 5.21 26.87
CA GLY A 606 -4.47 5.22 28.29
C GLY A 606 -4.96 3.87 28.83
N LEU A 607 -4.54 2.75 28.22
CA LEU A 607 -4.68 1.43 28.84
C LEU A 607 -3.64 1.25 29.95
N ASP A 608 -4.05 0.59 31.03
CA ASP A 608 -3.13 0.17 32.10
C ASP A 608 -2.39 -1.13 31.72
N GLU A 609 -1.43 -1.54 32.54
CA GLU A 609 -0.60 -2.72 32.28
C GLU A 609 -1.42 -3.99 32.05
N GLU A 610 -2.50 -4.18 32.82
CA GLU A 610 -3.39 -5.33 32.67
C GLU A 610 -4.22 -5.25 31.38
N GLY A 611 -4.71 -4.06 31.01
CA GLY A 611 -5.40 -3.83 29.75
C GLY A 611 -4.49 -4.11 28.54
N ILE A 612 -3.25 -3.65 28.56
CA ILE A 612 -2.24 -3.92 27.53
C ILE A 612 -2.01 -5.44 27.41
N ARG A 613 -1.78 -6.13 28.54
CA ARG A 613 -1.57 -7.58 28.58
C ARG A 613 -2.76 -8.35 28.00
N LYS A 614 -3.99 -7.93 28.31
CA LYS A 614 -5.21 -8.53 27.78
C LYS A 614 -5.35 -8.35 26.27
N VAL A 615 -5.19 -7.11 25.79
CA VAL A 615 -5.34 -6.77 24.37
C VAL A 615 -4.27 -7.46 23.51
N MET A 616 -3.01 -7.42 23.93
CA MET A 616 -1.87 -7.96 23.16
C MET A 616 -1.84 -9.49 23.09
N GLY A 617 -2.54 -10.18 23.98
CA GLY A 617 -2.58 -11.64 23.90
C GLY A 617 -3.48 -12.33 24.89
N GLY A 618 -3.63 -11.80 26.11
CA GLY A 618 -4.39 -12.45 27.18
C GLY A 618 -5.81 -12.87 26.78
N ASN A 619 -6.52 -12.00 26.07
CA ASN A 619 -7.90 -12.27 25.63
C ASN A 619 -7.98 -13.46 24.66
N LEU A 620 -7.02 -13.59 23.74
CA LEU A 620 -6.97 -14.70 22.79
C LEU A 620 -6.39 -15.96 23.42
N VAL A 621 -5.42 -15.85 24.32
CA VAL A 621 -4.90 -16.97 25.10
C VAL A 621 -6.03 -17.66 25.86
N ASP A 622 -6.89 -16.89 26.53
CA ASP A 622 -8.06 -17.41 27.23
C ASP A 622 -9.10 -18.01 26.27
N LEU A 623 -9.37 -17.34 25.14
CA LEU A 623 -10.37 -17.78 24.17
C LEU A 623 -9.98 -19.09 23.46
N PHE A 624 -8.73 -19.19 23.00
CA PHE A 624 -8.18 -20.37 22.31
C PHE A 624 -7.70 -21.46 23.29
N LYS A 625 -7.68 -21.17 24.60
CA LYS A 625 -7.28 -22.09 25.67
C LYS A 625 -5.86 -22.62 25.47
N VAL A 626 -4.95 -21.76 25.02
CA VAL A 626 -3.53 -22.07 24.89
C VAL A 626 -2.79 -21.74 26.18
N PRO A 627 -1.57 -22.26 26.40
CA PRO A 627 -0.79 -21.93 27.59
C PRO A 627 -0.55 -20.42 27.73
N ASN A 628 -0.81 -19.86 28.91
CA ASN A 628 -0.48 -18.46 29.22
C ASN A 628 1.01 -18.34 29.60
N GLN A 629 1.89 -18.55 28.63
CA GLN A 629 3.33 -18.48 28.80
C GLN A 629 4.00 -17.98 27.51
N VAL A 630 5.12 -17.27 27.66
CA VAL A 630 5.98 -16.92 26.54
C VAL A 630 6.62 -18.19 25.98
N VAL A 631 6.40 -18.48 24.70
CA VAL A 631 6.89 -19.63 23.96
C VAL A 631 7.76 -19.26 22.75
N HIS A 632 7.74 -17.99 22.34
CA HIS A 632 8.65 -17.52 21.30
C HIS A 632 10.11 -17.58 21.76
N ARG A 633 11.03 -17.71 20.81
CA ARG A 633 12.47 -17.82 21.08
C ARG A 633 13.15 -16.44 20.95
N PRO A 634 13.44 -15.74 22.06
CA PRO A 634 13.93 -14.36 22.02
C PRO A 634 15.37 -14.24 21.50
N ASP A 635 16.09 -15.37 21.36
CA ASP A 635 17.43 -15.43 20.79
C ASP A 635 17.45 -15.56 19.25
N VAL A 636 16.29 -15.69 18.62
CA VAL A 636 16.15 -15.64 17.16
C VAL A 636 16.09 -14.17 16.73
N PRO A 637 17.05 -13.66 15.94
CA PRO A 637 17.02 -12.27 15.49
C PRO A 637 15.81 -12.01 14.59
N ALA A 638 15.25 -10.79 14.65
CA ALA A 638 14.11 -10.43 13.81
C ALA A 638 14.49 -10.60 12.33
N LEU A 639 13.59 -11.20 11.54
CA LEU A 639 13.87 -11.40 10.13
C LEU A 639 13.93 -10.04 9.44
N VAL A 640 15.13 -9.51 9.18
CA VAL A 640 15.28 -8.28 8.40
C VAL A 640 14.84 -8.56 6.97
N ILE A 641 13.68 -8.02 6.63
CA ILE A 641 13.17 -7.99 5.27
C ILE A 641 14.02 -6.99 4.48
N ALA A 642 15.16 -7.46 3.98
CA ALA A 642 16.16 -6.66 3.26
C ALA A 642 15.62 -5.99 1.99
#